data_AF-A0A1J5DMX8-F1
#
_entry.id   AF-A0A1J5DMX8-F1
#
_cell.length_a   1.000
_cell.length_b   1.000
_cell.length_c   1.000
_cell.angle_alpha   90.00
_cell.angle_beta   90.00
_cell.angle_gamma   90.00
#
_symmetry.space_group_name_H-M   'P 1'
#
loop_
_entity.id
_entity.type
_entity.pdbx_description
1 polymer ?
#
loop_
_entity_poly.entity_id
_entity_poly.type
_entity_poly.pdbx_seq_one_letter_code
_entity_poly.pdbx_strand_id
1 'polypeptide(L)'
;MTRIGVFICHCGSNIAGVVEIERVVEAAKTLPGVQVSMDYKYMCSDPGQNLIINTIKEQALTGVVVGSCSPRMHERTFRATVERAGLNPYMLEIANIREHVSWVHSDNKEAATDKAIKLIEMAVAKARRNEPISKMFVPIEKRALVIGGGIAGIQAALDIAEAGFLVTLVEKEPSIGGRMAQLDKTFPTLDCSACILTPKMVAASQNKNITLMTYSEIVQVHGVIGNFDITIKKKARLINASKCIGCGICTQKCPSKKALSEFNERLEVRKAIYTPFPQAVPNIPVIDKTACTYFQTGKCKVCEKVCPAGAIDYSQEDEIITEKFGAIVIATGFDIYDHSHYGEYGYGEFKDVITSLQFERLINSSGPTDGHVSRPSDGKDPKIIVFIQCVGSRDDSKCRPYCSRVCCMYTAKQAMLLRDHYPETQSFVFYMDIRAGGKGYEEFVQKAQNEYGVIYLRGRVSRIYEKKDKLIVKGADTLSGRQVEIEADLVVLANGLEPKKDAKNLAQLFHVSYDQYGFYNELHPKLAPVETAISGVFLAGTCQGPKDIPDTVAQASASAAKVIGLLSKEKMEVEPMISIVNQILCSGCETCFNVCPYKAIEMEDKEVTRGNLRHVAKVLESVCKGCGACVGSCYSKAIDLKGFTNRQMMEEIKVLTQG
;
A
#
# COMPACT_ATOMS: atom_id res chain seq x y z
N MET A 1 20.24 -20.51 -39.19
CA MET A 1 19.12 -21.42 -38.87
C MET A 1 18.94 -21.38 -37.36
N THR A 2 17.71 -21.24 -36.85
CA THR A 2 17.48 -21.16 -35.39
C THR A 2 17.77 -22.51 -34.72
N ARG A 3 18.53 -22.49 -33.62
CA ARG A 3 18.91 -23.66 -32.83
C ARG A 3 18.34 -23.50 -31.42
N ILE A 4 17.20 -24.11 -31.15
CA ILE A 4 16.46 -23.91 -29.90
C ILE A 4 16.72 -25.07 -28.93
N GLY A 5 17.03 -24.75 -27.68
CA GLY A 5 17.02 -25.72 -26.58
C GLY A 5 15.70 -25.65 -25.81
N VAL A 6 15.04 -26.79 -25.62
CA VAL A 6 13.78 -26.90 -24.86
C VAL A 6 14.02 -27.62 -23.55
N PHE A 7 13.79 -26.95 -22.42
CA PHE A 7 14.06 -27.47 -21.08
C PHE A 7 12.76 -27.61 -20.28
N ILE A 8 12.42 -28.83 -19.87
CA ILE A 8 11.16 -29.15 -19.18
C ILE A 8 11.42 -29.36 -17.68
N CYS A 9 10.71 -28.61 -16.83
CA CYS A 9 10.85 -28.66 -15.38
C CYS A 9 9.83 -29.63 -14.76
N HIS A 10 10.26 -30.46 -13.80
CA HIS A 10 9.33 -31.30 -13.02
C HIS A 10 8.65 -30.51 -11.89
N CYS A 11 9.36 -29.51 -11.36
CA CYS A 11 9.00 -28.77 -10.16
C CYS A 11 8.68 -29.71 -8.97
N GLY A 12 9.53 -30.72 -8.78
CA GLY A 12 9.24 -31.83 -7.86
C GLY A 12 8.06 -32.64 -8.39
N SER A 13 6.97 -32.71 -7.63
CA SER A 13 5.71 -33.33 -8.06
C SER A 13 4.69 -32.34 -8.62
N ASN A 14 4.98 -31.03 -8.60
CA ASN A 14 3.99 -30.03 -9.01
C ASN A 14 3.61 -30.14 -10.48
N ILE A 15 4.60 -30.35 -11.38
CA ILE A 15 4.33 -30.59 -12.81
C ILE A 15 4.33 -32.10 -13.07
N ALA A 16 5.41 -32.80 -12.69
CA ALA A 16 5.59 -34.22 -13.01
C ALA A 16 4.58 -35.17 -12.34
N GLY A 17 3.82 -34.70 -11.33
CA GLY A 17 2.73 -35.47 -10.75
C GLY A 17 1.51 -35.59 -11.68
N VAL A 18 1.37 -34.70 -12.66
CA VAL A 18 0.20 -34.58 -13.55
C VAL A 18 0.59 -34.69 -15.02
N VAL A 19 1.68 -34.03 -15.44
CA VAL A 19 2.17 -34.01 -16.83
C VAL A 19 3.23 -35.09 -17.01
N GLU A 20 3.09 -35.91 -18.06
CA GLU A 20 4.07 -36.93 -18.44
C GLU A 20 5.28 -36.29 -19.11
N ILE A 21 6.31 -36.00 -18.32
CA ILE A 21 7.47 -35.21 -18.75
C ILE A 21 8.21 -35.84 -19.93
N GLU A 22 8.43 -37.16 -19.92
CA GLU A 22 9.16 -37.86 -20.98
C GLU A 22 8.48 -37.67 -22.34
N ARG A 23 7.15 -37.78 -22.39
CA ARG A 23 6.37 -37.55 -23.61
C ARG A 23 6.46 -36.10 -24.09
N VAL A 24 6.48 -35.12 -23.18
CA VAL A 24 6.68 -33.70 -23.54
C VAL A 24 8.06 -33.47 -24.13
N VAL A 25 9.11 -34.04 -23.54
CA VAL A 25 10.49 -33.97 -24.06
C VAL A 25 10.56 -34.58 -25.45
N GLU A 26 9.96 -35.74 -25.67
CA GLU A 26 10.05 -36.44 -26.95
C GLU A 26 9.27 -35.75 -28.06
N ALA A 27 8.08 -35.23 -27.74
CA ALA A 27 7.34 -34.38 -28.67
C ALA A 27 8.15 -33.13 -29.05
N ALA A 28 8.78 -32.47 -28.08
CA ALA A 28 9.56 -31.25 -28.33
C ALA A 28 10.77 -31.46 -29.25
N LYS A 29 11.42 -32.64 -29.19
CA LYS A 29 12.56 -32.97 -30.09
C LYS A 29 12.17 -32.93 -31.57
N THR A 30 10.93 -33.24 -31.91
CA THR A 30 10.45 -33.31 -33.31
C THR A 30 10.13 -31.93 -33.90
N LEU A 31 10.09 -30.89 -33.08
CA LEU A 31 9.63 -29.57 -33.50
C LEU A 31 10.67 -28.85 -34.39
N PRO A 32 10.25 -28.14 -35.45
CA PRO A 32 11.17 -27.44 -36.34
C PRO A 32 12.05 -26.42 -35.61
N GLY A 33 13.36 -26.54 -35.75
CA GLY A 33 14.34 -25.64 -35.15
C GLY A 33 14.76 -26.00 -33.72
N VAL A 34 14.19 -27.06 -33.12
CA VAL A 34 14.68 -27.61 -31.85
C VAL A 34 15.94 -28.43 -32.10
N GLN A 35 17.03 -28.06 -31.42
CA GLN A 35 18.32 -28.75 -31.48
C GLN A 35 18.45 -29.79 -30.38
N VAL A 36 17.87 -29.53 -29.21
CA VAL A 36 17.95 -30.38 -28.03
C VAL A 36 16.71 -30.17 -27.16
N SER A 37 16.18 -31.25 -26.60
CA SER A 37 15.17 -31.18 -25.53
C SER A 37 15.57 -32.07 -24.37
N MET A 38 15.45 -31.54 -23.16
CA MET A 38 15.85 -32.21 -21.91
C MET A 38 14.88 -31.83 -20.80
N ASP A 39 14.85 -32.63 -19.75
CA ASP A 39 14.15 -32.33 -18.51
C ASP A 39 15.10 -32.33 -17.32
N TYR A 40 14.72 -31.64 -16.25
CA TYR A 40 15.33 -31.83 -14.93
C TYR A 40 14.44 -31.29 -13.81
N LYS A 41 14.65 -31.81 -12.60
CA LYS A 41 13.69 -31.73 -11.49
C LYS A 41 13.33 -30.30 -11.09
N TYR A 42 14.32 -29.41 -11.04
CA TYR A 42 14.14 -28.00 -10.66
C TYR A 42 14.95 -27.09 -11.58
N MET A 43 14.36 -26.64 -12.69
CA MET A 43 15.04 -25.77 -13.66
C MET A 43 15.56 -24.45 -13.06
N CYS A 44 14.87 -23.88 -12.07
CA CYS A 44 15.29 -22.64 -11.43
C CYS A 44 16.41 -22.80 -10.41
N SER A 45 16.82 -24.04 -10.07
CA SER A 45 17.94 -24.29 -9.16
C SER A 45 19.30 -24.09 -9.84
N ASP A 46 20.37 -23.92 -9.07
CA ASP A 46 21.74 -23.78 -9.61
C ASP A 46 22.13 -24.91 -10.60
N PRO A 47 21.88 -26.20 -10.31
CA PRO A 47 22.13 -27.26 -11.29
C PRO A 47 21.29 -27.12 -12.57
N GLY A 48 20.01 -26.75 -12.45
CA GLY A 48 19.13 -26.56 -13.60
C GLY A 48 19.56 -25.37 -14.47
N GLN A 49 19.97 -24.27 -13.84
CA GLN A 49 20.51 -23.11 -14.54
C GLN A 49 21.85 -23.42 -15.23
N ASN A 50 22.74 -24.16 -14.56
CA ASN A 50 24.01 -24.59 -15.14
C ASN A 50 23.83 -25.57 -16.31
N LEU A 51 22.83 -26.45 -16.24
CA LEU A 51 22.44 -27.30 -17.36
C LEU A 51 22.09 -26.45 -18.58
N ILE A 52 21.20 -25.45 -18.43
CA ILE A 52 20.84 -24.53 -19.51
C ILE A 52 22.10 -23.82 -20.07
N ILE A 53 22.95 -23.27 -19.20
CA ILE A 53 24.16 -22.54 -19.60
C ILE A 53 25.12 -23.41 -20.40
N ASN A 54 25.41 -24.61 -19.92
CA ASN A 54 26.35 -25.53 -20.56
C ASN A 54 25.80 -25.97 -21.91
N THR A 55 24.53 -26.37 -21.97
CA THR A 55 23.88 -26.77 -23.22
C THR A 55 23.85 -25.63 -24.25
N ILE A 56 23.62 -24.38 -23.85
CA ILE A 56 23.71 -23.23 -24.76
C ILE A 56 25.08 -23.16 -25.43
N LYS A 57 26.15 -23.33 -24.66
CA LYS A 57 27.53 -23.25 -25.15
C LYS A 57 27.91 -24.46 -26.00
N GLU A 58 27.65 -25.66 -25.51
CA GLU A 58 28.01 -26.93 -26.16
C GLU A 58 27.25 -27.14 -27.47
N GLN A 59 25.96 -26.80 -27.50
CA GLN A 59 25.08 -26.99 -28.66
C GLN A 59 24.92 -25.73 -29.51
N ALA A 60 25.69 -24.67 -29.23
CA ALA A 60 25.64 -23.37 -29.92
C ALA A 60 24.20 -22.88 -30.13
N LEU A 61 23.40 -22.89 -29.06
CA LEU A 61 21.98 -22.54 -29.13
C LEU A 61 21.79 -21.04 -29.42
N THR A 62 20.81 -20.73 -30.24
CA THR A 62 20.42 -19.34 -30.58
C THR A 62 19.10 -18.93 -29.93
N GLY A 63 18.42 -19.84 -29.22
CA GLY A 63 17.16 -19.59 -28.53
C GLY A 63 16.88 -20.65 -27.48
N VAL A 64 16.07 -20.31 -26.47
CA VAL A 64 15.75 -21.19 -25.35
C VAL A 64 14.26 -21.14 -25.07
N VAL A 65 13.66 -22.31 -24.84
CA VAL A 65 12.30 -22.45 -24.31
C VAL A 65 12.36 -23.19 -23.00
N VAL A 66 11.74 -22.66 -21.94
CA VAL A 66 11.63 -23.35 -20.65
C VAL A 66 10.17 -23.67 -20.36
N GLY A 67 9.83 -24.96 -20.34
CA GLY A 67 8.54 -25.47 -19.88
C GLY A 67 8.51 -25.57 -18.36
N SER A 68 7.92 -24.59 -17.67
CA SER A 68 7.94 -24.58 -16.20
C SER A 68 6.76 -23.80 -15.60
N CYS A 69 7.02 -22.95 -14.61
CA CYS A 69 6.04 -22.10 -13.95
C CYS A 69 5.79 -20.80 -14.73
N SER A 70 4.89 -19.97 -14.20
CA SER A 70 4.57 -18.65 -14.75
C SER A 70 5.81 -17.78 -15.01
N PRO A 71 5.87 -17.08 -16.17
CA PRO A 71 6.89 -16.06 -16.41
C PRO A 71 6.85 -14.94 -15.37
N ARG A 72 5.69 -14.67 -14.75
CA ARG A 72 5.56 -13.69 -13.65
C ARG A 72 6.42 -14.03 -12.43
N MET A 73 6.87 -15.27 -12.31
CA MET A 73 7.72 -15.73 -11.20
C MET A 73 9.21 -15.81 -11.59
N HIS A 74 9.55 -16.53 -12.67
CA HIS A 74 10.94 -16.89 -12.97
C HIS A 74 11.48 -16.39 -14.32
N GLU A 75 10.76 -15.52 -15.05
CA GLU A 75 11.29 -14.96 -16.29
C GLU A 75 12.62 -14.23 -16.08
N ARG A 76 12.73 -13.36 -15.07
CA ARG A 76 13.99 -12.67 -14.74
C ARG A 76 15.12 -13.65 -14.40
N THR A 77 14.81 -14.74 -13.69
CA THR A 77 15.78 -15.78 -13.33
C THR A 77 16.35 -16.45 -14.58
N PHE A 78 15.49 -16.84 -15.52
CA PHE A 78 15.93 -17.51 -16.74
C PHE A 78 16.55 -16.54 -17.75
N ARG A 79 16.08 -15.28 -17.84
CA ARG A 79 16.74 -14.22 -18.64
C ARG A 79 18.18 -14.02 -18.17
N ALA A 80 18.41 -13.92 -16.86
CA ALA A 80 19.76 -13.85 -16.29
C ALA A 80 20.57 -15.13 -16.55
N THR A 81 19.92 -16.29 -16.56
CA THR A 81 20.58 -17.58 -16.86
C THR A 81 21.11 -17.64 -18.28
N VAL A 82 20.28 -17.33 -19.29
CA VAL A 82 20.70 -17.34 -20.69
C VAL A 82 21.71 -16.23 -20.98
N GLU A 83 21.60 -15.08 -20.30
CA GLU A 83 22.56 -13.98 -20.41
C GLU A 83 23.96 -14.38 -19.91
N ARG A 84 24.07 -15.12 -18.80
CA ARG A 84 25.35 -15.69 -18.33
C ARG A 84 25.97 -16.69 -19.31
N ALA A 85 25.17 -17.28 -20.19
CA ALA A 85 25.65 -18.14 -21.26
C ALA A 85 26.13 -17.36 -22.49
N GLY A 86 25.92 -16.04 -22.54
CA GLY A 86 26.24 -15.17 -23.68
C GLY A 86 25.09 -15.04 -24.69
N LEU A 87 23.90 -15.58 -24.41
CA LEU A 87 22.72 -15.43 -25.25
C LEU A 87 21.92 -14.19 -24.85
N ASN A 88 21.37 -13.46 -25.82
CA ASN A 88 20.52 -12.30 -25.51
C ASN A 88 19.29 -12.75 -24.69
N PRO A 89 18.95 -12.06 -23.58
CA PRO A 89 17.89 -12.48 -22.66
C PRO A 89 16.49 -12.56 -23.29
N TYR A 90 16.27 -11.88 -24.42
CA TYR A 90 15.01 -11.86 -25.15
C TYR A 90 14.91 -12.99 -26.20
N MET A 91 15.93 -13.85 -26.29
CA MET A 91 15.89 -15.11 -27.04
C MET A 91 15.35 -16.29 -26.19
N LEU A 92 14.72 -15.97 -25.06
CA LEU A 92 14.07 -16.89 -24.14
C LEU A 92 12.55 -16.79 -24.27
N GLU A 93 11.87 -17.93 -24.30
CA GLU A 93 10.42 -18.03 -24.06
C GLU A 93 10.14 -18.99 -22.89
N ILE A 94 9.05 -18.75 -22.17
CA ILE A 94 8.60 -19.61 -21.08
C ILE A 94 7.20 -20.13 -21.39
N ALA A 95 7.08 -21.46 -21.48
CA ALA A 95 5.78 -22.12 -21.53
C ALA A 95 5.33 -22.43 -20.10
N ASN A 96 4.24 -21.78 -19.67
CA ASN A 96 3.66 -22.02 -18.35
C ASN A 96 2.87 -23.33 -18.37
N ILE A 97 3.50 -24.41 -17.89
CA ILE A 97 2.89 -25.74 -17.76
C ILE A 97 2.60 -26.10 -16.30
N ARG A 98 2.79 -25.16 -15.35
CA ARG A 98 2.42 -25.35 -13.94
C ARG A 98 1.05 -24.76 -13.62
N GLU A 99 0.98 -23.44 -13.46
CA GLU A 99 -0.25 -22.74 -13.07
C GLU A 99 -1.34 -22.84 -14.15
N HIS A 100 -0.98 -22.91 -15.43
CA HIS A 100 -1.95 -23.00 -16.53
C HIS A 100 -2.26 -24.44 -16.97
N VAL A 101 -1.50 -25.42 -16.45
CA VAL A 101 -1.66 -26.84 -16.81
C VAL A 101 -1.74 -27.74 -15.57
N SER A 102 -0.61 -28.19 -15.02
CA SER A 102 -0.59 -29.25 -14.00
C SER A 102 -1.46 -28.97 -12.76
N TRP A 103 -1.50 -27.72 -12.26
CA TRP A 103 -2.25 -27.37 -11.05
C TRP A 103 -3.76 -27.29 -11.25
N VAL A 104 -4.22 -27.22 -12.50
CA VAL A 104 -5.64 -27.00 -12.83
C VAL A 104 -6.27 -28.12 -13.65
N HIS A 105 -5.49 -29.13 -14.08
CA HIS A 105 -5.96 -30.33 -14.81
C HIS A 105 -5.48 -31.64 -14.17
N SER A 106 -5.37 -31.67 -12.83
CA SER A 106 -4.90 -32.87 -12.11
C SER A 106 -5.82 -34.10 -12.25
N ASP A 107 -7.07 -33.87 -12.65
CA ASP A 107 -8.12 -34.84 -12.92
C ASP A 107 -7.99 -35.53 -14.29
N ASN A 108 -7.29 -34.94 -15.26
CA ASN A 108 -7.08 -35.51 -16.58
C ASN A 108 -5.63 -35.34 -17.05
N LYS A 109 -4.78 -36.29 -16.66
CA LYS A 109 -3.34 -36.28 -16.94
C LYS A 109 -3.00 -36.35 -18.43
N GLU A 110 -3.80 -37.09 -19.21
CA GLU A 110 -3.61 -37.23 -20.66
C GLU A 110 -3.82 -35.87 -21.35
N ALA A 111 -4.98 -35.24 -21.10
CA ALA A 111 -5.27 -33.91 -21.65
C ALA A 111 -4.31 -32.83 -21.11
N ALA A 112 -3.86 -32.95 -19.85
CA ALA A 112 -2.84 -32.06 -19.30
C ALA A 112 -1.50 -32.19 -20.04
N THR A 113 -1.10 -33.41 -20.38
CA THR A 113 0.14 -33.69 -21.13
C THR A 113 0.04 -33.15 -22.55
N ASP A 114 -1.05 -33.42 -23.26
CA ASP A 114 -1.28 -32.89 -24.61
C ASP A 114 -1.29 -31.36 -24.63
N LYS A 115 -1.94 -30.75 -23.63
CA LYS A 115 -1.93 -29.29 -23.47
C LYS A 115 -0.51 -28.76 -23.21
N ALA A 116 0.28 -29.43 -22.38
CA ALA A 116 1.66 -29.04 -22.12
C ALA A 116 2.52 -29.10 -23.41
N ILE A 117 2.38 -30.16 -24.20
CA ILE A 117 3.03 -30.29 -25.52
C ILE A 117 2.66 -29.12 -26.42
N LYS A 118 1.35 -28.80 -26.50
CA LYS A 118 0.87 -27.72 -27.37
C LYS A 118 1.40 -26.35 -26.95
N LEU A 119 1.46 -26.06 -25.65
CA LEU A 119 2.05 -24.82 -25.13
C LEU A 119 3.56 -24.71 -25.41
N ILE A 120 4.29 -25.83 -25.34
CA ILE A 120 5.70 -25.87 -25.73
C ILE A 120 5.86 -25.63 -27.23
N GLU A 121 5.01 -26.25 -28.05
CA GLU A 121 4.99 -26.03 -29.50
C GLU A 121 4.77 -24.54 -29.86
N MET A 122 3.81 -23.89 -29.21
CA MET A 122 3.57 -22.45 -29.36
C MET A 122 4.81 -21.62 -28.99
N ALA A 123 5.40 -21.90 -27.83
CA ALA A 123 6.58 -21.18 -27.35
C ALA A 123 7.79 -21.36 -28.29
N VAL A 124 7.99 -22.57 -28.84
CA VAL A 124 9.02 -22.85 -29.86
C VAL A 124 8.72 -22.07 -31.14
N ALA A 125 7.47 -22.07 -31.61
CA ALA A 125 7.07 -21.35 -32.83
C ALA A 125 7.35 -19.84 -32.71
N LYS A 126 7.04 -19.25 -31.55
CA LYS A 126 7.40 -17.85 -31.23
C LYS A 126 8.91 -17.65 -31.19
N ALA A 127 9.63 -18.48 -30.43
CA ALA A 127 11.08 -18.36 -30.23
C ALA A 127 11.88 -18.40 -31.55
N ARG A 128 11.39 -19.11 -32.59
CA ARG A 128 11.99 -19.11 -33.94
C ARG A 128 11.97 -17.75 -34.63
N ARG A 129 11.13 -16.82 -34.17
CA ARG A 129 10.98 -15.46 -34.68
C ARG A 129 11.50 -14.40 -33.71
N ASN A 130 12.08 -14.80 -32.58
CA ASN A 130 12.67 -13.84 -31.65
C ASN A 130 13.87 -13.17 -32.29
N GLU A 131 13.99 -11.88 -32.00
CA GLU A 131 15.12 -11.05 -32.38
C GLU A 131 15.77 -10.52 -31.11
N PRO A 132 17.10 -10.31 -31.09
CA PRO A 132 17.78 -9.78 -29.93
C PRO A 132 17.26 -8.37 -29.62
N ILE A 133 16.84 -8.15 -28.36
CA ILE A 133 16.42 -6.84 -27.89
C ILE A 133 17.50 -6.29 -26.96
N SER A 134 17.94 -5.06 -27.21
CA SER A 134 18.89 -4.36 -26.35
C SER A 134 18.18 -3.85 -25.10
N LYS A 135 18.77 -4.09 -23.93
CA LYS A 135 18.31 -3.48 -22.68
C LYS A 135 18.31 -1.96 -22.80
N MET A 136 17.25 -1.32 -22.37
CA MET A 136 17.13 0.13 -22.32
C MET A 136 17.32 0.61 -20.90
N PHE A 137 18.02 1.73 -20.72
CA PHE A 137 18.27 2.33 -19.42
C PHE A 137 17.77 3.77 -19.38
N VAL A 138 17.11 4.14 -18.29
CA VAL A 138 16.72 5.53 -18.00
C VAL A 138 17.43 6.00 -16.71
N PRO A 139 17.82 7.27 -16.61
CA PRO A 139 18.35 7.81 -15.36
C PRO A 139 17.31 7.71 -14.24
N ILE A 140 17.75 7.57 -12.99
CA ILE A 140 16.86 7.56 -11.82
C ILE A 140 16.92 8.93 -11.12
N GLU A 141 15.77 9.55 -10.94
CA GLU A 141 15.60 10.73 -10.09
C GLU A 141 15.98 10.40 -8.64
N LYS A 142 16.95 11.11 -8.06
CA LYS A 142 17.54 10.78 -6.74
C LYS A 142 16.73 11.34 -5.56
N ARG A 143 15.41 11.24 -5.67
CA ARG A 143 14.45 11.78 -4.71
C ARG A 143 13.31 10.81 -4.45
N ALA A 144 12.93 10.63 -3.20
CA ALA A 144 11.79 9.82 -2.80
C ALA A 144 10.57 10.68 -2.42
N LEU A 145 9.38 10.16 -2.68
CA LEU A 145 8.13 10.67 -2.15
C LEU A 145 7.63 9.73 -1.04
N VAL A 146 7.26 10.27 0.12
CA VAL A 146 6.58 9.54 1.18
C VAL A 146 5.20 10.15 1.39
N ILE A 147 4.16 9.33 1.34
CA ILE A 147 2.76 9.76 1.41
C ILE A 147 2.15 9.29 2.74
N GLY A 148 1.86 10.23 3.63
CA GLY A 148 1.36 10.00 4.98
C GLY A 148 2.45 10.19 6.03
N GLY A 149 2.28 11.19 6.88
CA GLY A 149 3.16 11.57 7.99
C GLY A 149 2.83 10.89 9.31
N GLY A 150 2.31 9.67 9.30
CA GLY A 150 2.26 8.82 10.50
C GLY A 150 3.65 8.29 10.87
N ILE A 151 3.76 7.53 11.97
CA ILE A 151 5.04 6.92 12.40
C ILE A 151 5.73 6.12 11.29
N ALA A 152 4.95 5.45 10.43
CA ALA A 152 5.46 4.74 9.26
C ALA A 152 6.19 5.67 8.27
N GLY A 153 5.53 6.73 7.81
CA GLY A 153 6.11 7.63 6.84
C GLY A 153 7.22 8.50 7.42
N ILE A 154 7.10 8.91 8.69
CA ILE A 154 8.18 9.61 9.40
C ILE A 154 9.44 8.74 9.44
N GLN A 155 9.31 7.47 9.84
CA GLN A 155 10.46 6.56 9.89
C GLN A 155 11.07 6.34 8.50
N ALA A 156 10.24 6.06 7.50
CA ALA A 156 10.73 5.85 6.13
C ALA A 156 11.45 7.10 5.59
N ALA A 157 10.91 8.29 5.82
CA ALA A 157 11.52 9.54 5.38
C ALA A 157 12.86 9.80 6.07
N LEU A 158 12.95 9.56 7.38
CA LEU A 158 14.19 9.70 8.14
C LEU A 158 15.27 8.75 7.62
N ASP A 159 14.97 7.46 7.49
CA ASP A 159 15.94 6.45 7.06
C ASP A 159 16.46 6.73 5.62
N ILE A 160 15.58 7.14 4.71
CA ILE A 160 15.97 7.52 3.33
C ILE A 160 16.86 8.78 3.36
N ALA A 161 16.51 9.76 4.18
CA ALA A 161 17.25 11.02 4.30
C ALA A 161 18.62 10.85 4.96
N GLU A 162 18.73 9.98 5.96
CA GLU A 162 19.98 9.61 6.64
C GLU A 162 20.95 8.87 5.70
N ALA A 163 20.42 8.13 4.73
CA ALA A 163 21.21 7.55 3.64
C ALA A 163 21.67 8.58 2.59
N GLY A 164 21.28 9.85 2.73
CA GLY A 164 21.72 10.96 1.89
C GLY A 164 20.82 11.30 0.70
N PHE A 165 19.65 10.67 0.57
CA PHE A 165 18.71 10.97 -0.51
C PHE A 165 17.71 12.06 -0.12
N LEU A 166 17.24 12.82 -1.11
CA LEU A 166 16.21 13.83 -0.91
C LEU A 166 14.84 13.16 -0.75
N VAL A 167 14.00 13.68 0.13
CA VAL A 167 12.67 13.15 0.41
C VAL A 167 11.64 14.28 0.43
N THR A 168 10.49 14.10 -0.22
CA THR A 168 9.29 14.90 0.09
C THR A 168 8.36 14.06 0.93
N LEU A 169 7.99 14.56 2.12
CA LEU A 169 6.99 13.93 2.99
C LEU A 169 5.68 14.71 2.88
N VAL A 170 4.67 14.12 2.23
CA VAL A 170 3.34 14.72 2.04
C VAL A 170 2.39 14.21 3.12
N GLU A 171 1.74 15.11 3.84
CA GLU A 171 0.74 14.80 4.87
C GLU A 171 -0.54 15.59 4.61
N LYS A 172 -1.67 14.87 4.61
CA LYS A 172 -3.00 15.40 4.31
C LYS A 172 -3.49 16.36 5.38
N GLU A 173 -3.22 16.04 6.64
CA GLU A 173 -3.60 16.82 7.80
C GLU A 173 -2.62 17.99 8.05
N PRO A 174 -3.02 18.99 8.87
CA PRO A 174 -2.15 20.13 9.16
C PRO A 174 -0.84 19.79 9.89
N SER A 175 -0.72 18.59 10.45
CA SER A 175 0.43 18.12 11.22
C SER A 175 0.74 16.66 10.91
N ILE A 176 2.02 16.29 10.97
CA ILE A 176 2.45 14.89 11.04
C ILE A 176 2.18 14.31 12.44
N GLY A 177 2.32 12.98 12.58
CA GLY A 177 2.15 12.21 13.80
C GLY A 177 1.13 11.07 13.66
N GLY A 178 0.10 11.26 12.83
CA GLY A 178 -0.94 10.27 12.57
C GLY A 178 -1.67 9.81 13.83
N ARG A 179 -2.22 8.58 13.81
CA ARG A 179 -2.99 8.01 14.94
C ARG A 179 -2.15 7.83 16.21
N MET A 180 -0.83 7.66 16.08
CA MET A 180 0.07 7.52 17.23
C MET A 180 0.10 8.79 18.10
N ALA A 181 -0.04 9.98 17.50
CA ALA A 181 -0.13 11.24 18.23
C ALA A 181 -1.40 11.35 19.09
N GLN A 182 -2.45 10.58 18.76
CA GLN A 182 -3.70 10.56 19.53
C GLN A 182 -3.62 9.64 20.76
N LEU A 183 -2.63 8.75 20.85
CA LEU A 183 -2.50 7.80 21.95
C LEU A 183 -1.88 8.48 23.19
N ASP A 184 -2.28 8.04 24.38
CA ASP A 184 -1.61 8.46 25.62
C ASP A 184 -0.29 7.68 25.82
N LYS A 185 -0.40 6.37 26.07
CA LYS A 185 0.75 5.46 26.17
C LYS A 185 0.74 4.37 25.10
N THR A 186 1.84 3.65 24.97
CA THR A 186 1.99 2.54 24.01
C THR A 186 2.30 1.22 24.71
N PHE A 187 1.62 0.14 24.31
CA PHE A 187 1.95 -1.20 24.79
C PHE A 187 3.21 -1.74 24.07
N PRO A 188 3.94 -2.71 24.66
CA PRO A 188 3.74 -3.27 26.01
C PRO A 188 4.48 -2.48 27.10
N THR A 189 5.27 -1.46 26.73
CA THR A 189 6.18 -0.77 27.65
C THR A 189 5.50 0.28 28.53
N LEU A 190 4.30 0.73 28.14
CA LEU A 190 3.60 1.87 28.74
C LEU A 190 4.37 3.19 28.63
N ASP A 191 5.25 3.32 27.63
CA ASP A 191 5.88 4.60 27.31
C ASP A 191 4.82 5.60 26.83
N CYS A 192 5.01 6.87 27.18
CA CYS A 192 4.20 7.96 26.61
C CYS A 192 4.43 8.02 25.09
N SER A 193 3.34 8.00 24.33
CA SER A 193 3.39 8.02 22.86
C SER A 193 4.09 9.27 22.33
N ALA A 194 3.83 10.42 22.93
CA ALA A 194 4.46 11.69 22.57
C ALA A 194 5.99 11.66 22.83
N CYS A 195 6.44 11.02 23.91
CA CYS A 195 7.87 10.95 24.23
C CYS A 195 8.71 10.26 23.15
N ILE A 196 8.12 9.29 22.43
CA ILE A 196 8.82 8.55 21.37
C ILE A 196 8.49 9.08 19.97
N LEU A 197 7.31 9.67 19.75
CA LEU A 197 6.88 10.19 18.45
C LEU A 197 7.34 11.64 18.20
N THR A 198 7.16 12.53 19.17
CA THR A 198 7.45 13.97 18.99
C THR A 198 8.91 14.22 18.60
N PRO A 199 9.92 13.57 19.19
CA PRO A 199 11.31 13.72 18.74
C PRO A 199 11.49 13.33 17.26
N LYS A 200 10.83 12.28 16.79
CA LYS A 200 10.88 11.87 15.37
C LYS A 200 10.17 12.87 14.46
N MET A 201 9.04 13.45 14.89
CA MET A 201 8.36 14.51 14.16
C MET A 201 9.25 15.74 14.00
N VAL A 202 9.92 16.16 15.08
CA VAL A 202 10.86 17.29 15.07
C VAL A 202 12.05 16.97 14.17
N ALA A 203 12.64 15.78 14.30
CA ALA A 203 13.74 15.34 13.45
C ALA A 203 13.37 15.38 11.97
N ALA A 204 12.19 14.88 11.59
CA ALA A 204 11.72 14.91 10.21
C ALA A 204 11.52 16.34 9.69
N SER A 205 11.00 17.25 10.53
CA SER A 205 10.77 18.65 10.15
C SER A 205 12.05 19.48 10.07
N GLN A 206 13.12 19.10 10.79
CA GLN A 206 14.40 19.83 10.81
C GLN A 206 15.45 19.22 9.88
N ASN A 207 15.20 18.05 9.31
CA ASN A 207 16.14 17.38 8.42
C ASN A 207 16.22 18.13 7.08
N LYS A 208 17.42 18.60 6.72
CA LYS A 208 17.69 19.33 5.47
C LYS A 208 17.40 18.55 4.18
N ASN A 209 17.36 17.22 4.25
CA ASN A 209 17.06 16.35 3.11
C ASN A 209 15.55 16.03 3.02
N ILE A 210 14.73 16.45 3.98
CA ILE A 210 13.29 16.22 3.99
C ILE A 210 12.53 17.52 3.75
N THR A 211 11.83 17.61 2.63
CA THR A 211 10.84 18.64 2.36
C THR A 211 9.49 18.20 2.93
N LEU A 212 9.09 18.79 4.05
CA LEU A 212 7.82 18.50 4.70
C LEU A 212 6.66 19.33 4.08
N MET A 213 5.70 18.65 3.47
CA MET A 213 4.49 19.23 2.88
C MET A 213 3.24 18.78 3.64
N THR A 214 2.94 19.46 4.75
CA THR A 214 1.70 19.24 5.51
C THR A 214 0.53 20.03 4.94
N TYR A 215 -0.67 19.55 5.20
CA TYR A 215 -1.91 20.06 4.61
C TYR A 215 -1.91 19.98 3.07
N SER A 216 -1.34 18.90 2.54
CA SER A 216 -1.17 18.65 1.11
C SER A 216 -1.64 17.25 0.71
N GLU A 217 -2.12 17.09 -0.52
CA GLU A 217 -2.61 15.82 -1.04
C GLU A 217 -2.15 15.57 -2.47
N ILE A 218 -2.03 14.30 -2.86
CA ILE A 218 -1.67 13.92 -4.21
C ILE A 218 -2.93 13.95 -5.09
N VAL A 219 -2.86 14.63 -6.23
CA VAL A 219 -4.00 14.76 -7.16
C VAL A 219 -3.76 14.07 -8.50
N GLN A 220 -2.50 13.88 -8.90
CA GLN A 220 -2.17 13.23 -10.17
C GLN A 220 -0.82 12.55 -10.11
N VAL A 221 -0.70 11.43 -10.82
CA VAL A 221 0.51 10.61 -10.92
C VAL A 221 0.73 10.27 -12.37
N HIS A 222 1.90 10.60 -12.90
CA HIS A 222 2.38 10.19 -14.21
C HIS A 222 3.79 9.60 -14.10
N GLY A 223 4.29 9.06 -15.20
CA GLY A 223 5.65 8.55 -15.29
C GLY A 223 5.77 7.09 -14.84
N VAL A 224 6.99 6.67 -14.53
CA VAL A 224 7.34 5.29 -14.17
C VAL A 224 8.40 5.22 -13.10
N ILE A 225 8.70 4.01 -12.65
CA ILE A 225 9.84 3.73 -11.78
C ILE A 225 11.08 4.53 -12.18
N GLY A 226 11.67 5.21 -11.19
CA GLY A 226 12.82 6.08 -11.39
C GLY A 226 12.48 7.49 -11.88
N ASN A 227 11.30 7.74 -12.46
CA ASN A 227 10.87 9.03 -13.01
C ASN A 227 9.34 9.19 -12.94
N PHE A 228 8.81 9.39 -11.74
CA PHE A 228 7.41 9.72 -11.51
C PHE A 228 7.22 11.24 -11.50
N ASP A 229 6.26 11.74 -12.26
CA ASP A 229 5.79 13.12 -12.19
C ASP A 229 4.54 13.17 -11.30
N ILE A 230 4.68 13.77 -10.11
CA ILE A 230 3.62 13.78 -9.10
C ILE A 230 3.11 15.21 -8.94
N THR A 231 1.81 15.39 -9.12
CA THR A 231 1.13 16.65 -8.85
C THR A 231 0.55 16.63 -7.45
N ILE A 232 1.03 17.58 -6.64
CA ILE A 232 0.70 17.78 -5.24
C ILE A 232 -0.15 19.06 -5.13
N LYS A 233 -1.32 18.92 -4.51
CA LYS A 233 -2.16 20.05 -4.14
C LYS A 233 -1.85 20.44 -2.70
N LYS A 234 -1.26 21.60 -2.51
CA LYS A 234 -0.98 22.21 -1.21
C LYS A 234 -2.15 23.13 -0.84
N LYS A 235 -2.95 22.71 0.13
CA LYS A 235 -4.18 23.42 0.49
C LYS A 235 -3.84 24.74 1.19
N ALA A 236 -4.66 25.76 0.92
CA ALA A 236 -4.54 27.05 1.58
C ALA A 236 -4.80 26.91 3.09
N ARG A 237 -3.76 27.14 3.90
CA ARG A 237 -3.91 27.25 5.37
C ARG A 237 -4.68 28.51 5.76
N LEU A 238 -4.64 29.52 4.89
CA LEU A 238 -5.01 30.91 5.13
C LEU A 238 -4.10 31.60 6.17
N ILE A 239 -2.89 31.06 6.31
CA ILE A 239 -1.81 31.56 7.16
C ILE A 239 -0.52 31.49 6.36
N ASN A 240 0.21 32.60 6.33
CA ASN A 240 1.56 32.65 5.80
C ASN A 240 2.52 31.92 6.77
N ALA A 241 2.95 30.73 6.34
CA ALA A 241 3.81 29.84 7.12
C ALA A 241 5.16 30.46 7.52
N SER A 242 5.75 31.33 6.69
CA SER A 242 7.06 31.94 6.99
C SER A 242 6.98 33.07 8.02
N LYS A 243 5.80 33.68 8.20
CA LYS A 243 5.55 34.71 9.21
C LYS A 243 5.02 34.14 10.52
N CYS A 244 4.37 32.98 10.49
CA CYS A 244 3.71 32.43 11.67
C CYS A 244 4.72 32.00 12.74
N ILE A 245 4.53 32.48 13.97
CA ILE A 245 5.35 32.11 15.13
C ILE A 245 4.70 31.06 16.05
N GLY A 246 3.55 30.50 15.67
CA GLY A 246 2.90 29.43 16.44
C GLY A 246 2.39 29.81 17.85
N CYS A 247 2.18 31.09 18.15
CA CYS A 247 1.84 31.56 19.51
C CYS A 247 0.42 31.23 20.03
N GLY A 248 -0.49 30.79 19.16
CA GLY A 248 -1.85 30.36 19.56
C GLY A 248 -2.85 31.46 19.95
N ILE A 249 -2.45 32.74 20.03
CA ILE A 249 -3.34 33.86 20.41
C ILE A 249 -4.59 33.92 19.51
N CYS A 250 -4.42 33.70 18.21
CA CYS A 250 -5.52 33.72 17.24
C CYS A 250 -6.57 32.61 17.49
N THR A 251 -6.13 31.43 17.93
CA THR A 251 -6.99 30.31 18.34
C THR A 251 -7.77 30.69 19.61
N GLN A 252 -7.09 31.19 20.64
CA GLN A 252 -7.72 31.56 21.92
C GLN A 252 -8.80 32.65 21.75
N LYS A 253 -8.56 33.63 20.87
CA LYS A 253 -9.49 34.75 20.63
C LYS A 253 -10.57 34.45 19.59
N CYS A 254 -10.54 33.29 18.92
CA CYS A 254 -11.53 32.96 17.91
C CYS A 254 -12.94 32.78 18.53
N PRO A 255 -13.95 33.54 18.09
CA PRO A 255 -15.31 33.43 18.63
C PRO A 255 -16.07 32.21 18.09
N SER A 256 -15.62 31.58 17.00
CA SER A 256 -16.32 30.42 16.44
C SER A 256 -16.32 29.23 17.40
N LYS A 257 -17.47 28.55 17.50
CA LYS A 257 -17.70 27.32 18.27
C LYS A 257 -18.53 26.32 17.43
N LYS A 258 -18.33 26.32 16.11
CA LYS A 258 -19.16 25.58 15.14
C LYS A 258 -18.58 24.22 14.72
N ALA A 259 -17.32 23.93 15.06
CA ALA A 259 -16.63 22.71 14.62
C ALA A 259 -16.30 21.79 15.80
N LEU A 260 -16.39 20.49 15.56
CA LEU A 260 -15.92 19.46 16.50
C LEU A 260 -14.47 19.09 16.18
N SER A 261 -13.68 18.82 17.20
CA SER A 261 -12.28 18.42 17.04
C SER A 261 -12.18 17.01 16.48
N GLU A 262 -11.66 16.87 15.26
CA GLU A 262 -11.41 15.57 14.63
C GLU A 262 -10.31 14.80 15.36
N PHE A 263 -9.28 15.49 15.84
CA PHE A 263 -8.18 14.89 16.60
C PHE A 263 -8.63 14.36 17.96
N ASN A 264 -9.58 15.05 18.61
CA ASN A 264 -10.17 14.60 19.87
C ASN A 264 -11.44 13.75 19.67
N GLU A 265 -11.57 13.09 18.51
CA GLU A 265 -12.68 12.15 18.20
C GLU A 265 -14.07 12.74 18.50
N ARG A 266 -14.23 14.03 18.20
CA ARG A 266 -15.45 14.84 18.38
C ARG A 266 -15.94 14.99 19.82
N LEU A 267 -15.09 14.76 20.81
CA LEU A 267 -15.40 14.92 22.23
C LEU A 267 -15.40 16.38 22.70
N GLU A 268 -14.86 17.30 21.90
CA GLU A 268 -14.85 18.73 22.19
C GLU A 268 -15.12 19.60 20.96
N VAL A 269 -15.47 20.87 21.21
CA VAL A 269 -15.65 21.90 20.19
C VAL A 269 -14.31 22.61 19.97
N ARG A 270 -13.78 22.54 18.74
CA ARG A 270 -12.62 23.33 18.34
C ARG A 270 -13.02 24.68 17.73
N LYS A 271 -12.03 25.56 17.62
CA LYS A 271 -12.15 26.86 16.94
C LYS A 271 -12.01 26.70 15.43
N ALA A 272 -12.43 27.73 14.69
CA ALA A 272 -12.29 27.74 13.23
C ALA A 272 -10.84 27.89 12.79
N ILE A 273 -10.06 28.71 13.49
CA ILE A 273 -8.60 28.71 13.40
C ILE A 273 -8.05 27.80 14.50
N TYR A 274 -7.27 26.78 14.13
CA TYR A 274 -6.83 25.77 15.09
C TYR A 274 -5.48 25.15 14.69
N THR A 275 -4.81 24.57 15.67
CA THR A 275 -3.70 23.62 15.51
C THR A 275 -4.21 22.26 16.00
N PRO A 276 -3.95 21.13 15.32
CA PRO A 276 -4.59 19.85 15.66
C PRO A 276 -4.38 19.37 17.10
N PHE A 277 -3.17 19.55 17.63
CA PHE A 277 -2.79 19.21 19.01
C PHE A 277 -1.58 20.06 19.45
N PRO A 278 -1.27 20.13 20.76
CA PRO A 278 -0.23 21.06 21.27
C PRO A 278 1.18 20.80 20.72
N GLN A 279 1.55 19.54 20.50
CA GLN A 279 2.86 19.13 19.99
C GLN A 279 2.90 19.00 18.45
N ALA A 280 1.94 19.62 17.76
CA ALA A 280 1.83 19.53 16.30
C ALA A 280 3.10 20.02 15.59
N VAL A 281 3.46 19.33 14.51
CA VAL A 281 4.60 19.65 13.66
C VAL A 281 4.13 19.69 12.19
N PRO A 282 4.28 20.82 11.49
CA PRO A 282 4.73 22.11 12.01
C PRO A 282 3.68 22.74 12.94
N ASN A 283 4.12 23.54 13.91
CA ASN A 283 3.21 24.29 14.80
C ASN A 283 2.65 25.54 14.10
N ILE A 284 1.88 25.31 13.04
CA ILE A 284 1.25 26.35 12.21
C ILE A 284 -0.26 26.05 12.17
N PRO A 285 -1.11 26.98 12.60
CA PRO A 285 -2.56 26.78 12.57
C PRO A 285 -3.10 26.79 11.14
N VAL A 286 -4.34 26.32 10.99
CA VAL A 286 -5.13 26.41 9.75
C VAL A 286 -6.48 27.04 10.04
N ILE A 287 -7.08 27.71 9.06
CA ILE A 287 -8.46 28.21 9.14
C ILE A 287 -9.37 27.25 8.36
N ASP A 288 -10.30 26.62 9.08
CA ASP A 288 -11.41 25.87 8.51
C ASP A 288 -12.47 26.84 7.96
N LYS A 289 -12.54 26.92 6.64
CA LYS A 289 -13.50 27.79 5.93
C LYS A 289 -14.96 27.48 6.29
N THR A 290 -15.29 26.22 6.58
CA THR A 290 -16.67 25.80 6.87
C THR A 290 -17.14 26.27 8.25
N ALA A 291 -16.21 26.40 9.21
CA ALA A 291 -16.49 26.84 10.58
C ALA A 291 -16.20 28.33 10.82
N CYS A 292 -15.51 29.00 9.89
CA CYS A 292 -15.05 30.36 10.05
C CYS A 292 -16.16 31.39 9.76
N THR A 293 -16.48 32.22 10.75
CA THR A 293 -17.48 33.29 10.63
C THR A 293 -17.13 34.31 9.53
N TYR A 294 -15.85 34.53 9.22
CA TYR A 294 -15.43 35.39 8.11
C TYR A 294 -15.95 34.86 6.77
N PHE A 295 -15.70 33.59 6.45
CA PHE A 295 -16.15 32.99 5.19
C PHE A 295 -17.66 32.78 5.13
N GLN A 296 -18.34 32.73 6.29
CA GLN A 296 -19.80 32.62 6.35
C GLN A 296 -20.53 33.98 6.23
N THR A 297 -19.94 35.08 6.70
CA THR A 297 -20.65 36.37 6.86
C THR A 297 -19.91 37.59 6.32
N GLY A 298 -18.62 37.45 5.99
CA GLY A 298 -17.74 38.52 5.53
C GLY A 298 -17.19 39.46 6.62
N LYS A 299 -17.64 39.36 7.88
CA LYS A 299 -17.42 40.41 8.89
C LYS A 299 -16.33 40.13 9.93
N CYS A 300 -16.12 38.87 10.32
CA CYS A 300 -15.23 38.54 11.44
C CYS A 300 -13.75 38.62 11.04
N LYS A 301 -12.93 39.45 11.71
CA LYS A 301 -11.47 39.56 11.47
C LYS A 301 -10.64 39.53 12.75
N VAL A 302 -11.16 38.89 13.81
CA VAL A 302 -10.51 38.90 15.14
C VAL A 302 -9.10 38.31 15.09
N CYS A 303 -8.93 37.14 14.47
CA CYS A 303 -7.62 36.48 14.38
C CYS A 303 -6.57 37.29 13.61
N GLU A 304 -6.99 38.06 12.59
CA GLU A 304 -6.10 38.98 11.85
C GLU A 304 -5.64 40.13 12.75
N LYS A 305 -6.57 40.78 13.48
CA LYS A 305 -6.28 41.92 14.37
C LYS A 305 -5.36 41.58 15.54
N VAL A 306 -5.47 40.37 16.09
CA VAL A 306 -4.68 39.94 17.26
C VAL A 306 -3.38 39.23 16.89
N CYS A 307 -3.09 39.01 15.59
CA CYS A 307 -1.89 38.32 15.16
C CYS A 307 -0.69 39.28 15.17
N PRO A 308 0.28 39.12 16.10
CA PRO A 308 1.43 40.04 16.17
C PRO A 308 2.34 39.95 14.94
N ALA A 309 2.38 38.79 14.27
CA ALA A 309 3.21 38.56 13.10
C ALA A 309 2.56 38.95 11.76
N GLY A 310 1.29 39.38 11.76
CA GLY A 310 0.56 39.68 10.53
C GLY A 310 0.53 38.51 9.55
N ALA A 311 0.37 37.28 10.07
CA ALA A 311 0.48 36.05 9.28
C ALA A 311 -0.85 35.57 8.68
N ILE A 312 -2.00 36.12 9.09
CA ILE A 312 -3.32 35.71 8.55
C ILE A 312 -3.48 36.24 7.13
N ASP A 313 -3.85 35.37 6.21
CA ASP A 313 -4.08 35.70 4.80
C ASP A 313 -5.33 34.97 4.29
N TYR A 314 -6.46 35.68 4.25
CA TYR A 314 -7.73 35.12 3.77
C TYR A 314 -7.80 34.95 2.25
N SER A 315 -6.88 35.58 1.50
CA SER A 315 -6.82 35.49 0.03
C SER A 315 -5.96 34.34 -0.46
N GLN A 316 -5.29 33.60 0.44
CA GLN A 316 -4.48 32.45 0.05
C GLN A 316 -5.33 31.39 -0.67
N GLU A 317 -4.86 30.99 -1.85
CA GLU A 317 -5.45 29.93 -2.67
C GLU A 317 -4.65 28.63 -2.58
N ASP A 318 -5.25 27.55 -3.03
CA ASP A 318 -4.57 26.26 -3.11
C ASP A 318 -3.47 26.33 -4.19
N GLU A 319 -2.30 25.79 -3.88
CA GLU A 319 -1.14 25.77 -4.77
C GLU A 319 -1.01 24.38 -5.41
N ILE A 320 -0.83 24.31 -6.73
CA ILE A 320 -0.60 23.06 -7.47
C ILE A 320 0.87 23.02 -7.90
N ILE A 321 1.58 22.00 -7.42
CA ILE A 321 3.02 21.83 -7.68
C ILE A 321 3.22 20.46 -8.31
N THR A 322 3.99 20.38 -9.38
CA THR A 322 4.41 19.11 -9.97
C THR A 322 5.90 18.91 -9.73
N GLU A 323 6.26 17.79 -9.11
CA GLU A 323 7.64 17.43 -8.80
C GLU A 323 7.98 16.02 -9.29
N LYS A 324 9.28 15.77 -9.52
CA LYS A 324 9.78 14.47 -9.97
C LYS A 324 10.31 13.62 -8.81
N PHE A 325 10.05 12.32 -8.87
CA PHE A 325 10.47 11.35 -7.86
C PHE A 325 10.94 10.03 -8.49
N GLY A 326 11.97 9.41 -7.93
CA GLY A 326 12.46 8.11 -8.36
C GLY A 326 11.75 6.93 -7.69
N ALA A 327 11.24 7.14 -6.48
CA ALA A 327 10.62 6.12 -5.66
C ALA A 327 9.50 6.71 -4.80
N ILE A 328 8.52 5.89 -4.45
CA ILE A 328 7.33 6.30 -3.71
C ILE A 328 7.06 5.32 -2.57
N VAL A 329 6.80 5.83 -1.37
CA VAL A 329 6.36 5.05 -0.20
C VAL A 329 4.96 5.52 0.18
N ILE A 330 4.00 4.60 0.14
CA ILE A 330 2.63 4.83 0.60
C ILE A 330 2.52 4.39 2.06
N ALA A 331 2.23 5.34 2.95
CA ALA A 331 2.21 5.19 4.40
C ALA A 331 0.99 5.88 5.04
N THR A 332 -0.17 5.82 4.39
CA THR A 332 -1.37 6.60 4.70
C THR A 332 -2.11 6.19 5.97
N GLY A 333 -1.69 5.11 6.63
CA GLY A 333 -2.23 4.69 7.90
C GLY A 333 -3.58 3.98 7.78
N PHE A 334 -4.50 4.28 8.70
CA PHE A 334 -5.79 3.60 8.85
C PHE A 334 -6.85 4.54 9.44
N ASP A 335 -8.11 4.13 9.36
CA ASP A 335 -9.23 4.69 10.12
C ASP A 335 -9.82 3.65 11.07
N ILE A 336 -10.52 4.12 12.10
CA ILE A 336 -11.21 3.26 13.06
C ILE A 336 -12.55 2.84 12.45
N TYR A 337 -12.90 1.56 12.55
CA TYR A 337 -14.16 1.04 12.06
C TYR A 337 -15.36 1.81 12.62
N ASP A 338 -16.26 2.20 11.72
CA ASP A 338 -17.52 2.85 12.08
C ASP A 338 -18.44 1.87 12.81
N HIS A 339 -18.50 2.03 14.13
CA HIS A 339 -19.25 1.19 15.04
C HIS A 339 -20.74 1.52 15.08
N SER A 340 -21.21 2.53 14.34
CA SER A 340 -22.66 2.73 14.11
C SER A 340 -23.33 1.55 13.42
N HIS A 341 -22.55 0.69 12.77
CA HIS A 341 -23.04 -0.58 12.25
C HIS A 341 -23.37 -1.62 13.33
N TYR A 342 -23.03 -1.37 14.61
CA TYR A 342 -23.38 -2.20 15.77
C TYR A 342 -24.52 -1.57 16.57
N GLY A 343 -25.73 -1.59 15.99
CA GLY A 343 -26.93 -1.09 16.68
C GLY A 343 -27.23 -1.84 17.98
N GLU A 344 -26.87 -3.13 18.06
CA GLU A 344 -26.97 -3.94 19.27
C GLU A 344 -26.10 -3.44 20.43
N TYR A 345 -25.08 -2.62 20.15
CA TYR A 345 -24.24 -1.97 21.16
C TYR A 345 -24.68 -0.53 21.44
N GLY A 346 -25.84 -0.10 20.92
CA GLY A 346 -26.49 1.17 21.26
C GLY A 346 -25.71 2.41 20.84
N TYR A 347 -24.85 2.31 19.82
CA TYR A 347 -24.06 3.47 19.40
C TYR A 347 -24.92 4.59 18.80
N GLY A 348 -24.66 5.82 19.26
CA GLY A 348 -25.43 7.02 18.92
C GLY A 348 -26.63 7.26 19.83
N GLU A 349 -27.05 6.25 20.59
CA GLU A 349 -28.15 6.31 21.56
C GLU A 349 -27.60 6.49 22.98
N PHE A 350 -26.62 5.67 23.39
CA PHE A 350 -26.02 5.73 24.71
C PHE A 350 -24.74 6.58 24.73
N LYS A 351 -24.77 7.68 25.49
CA LYS A 351 -23.63 8.60 25.63
C LYS A 351 -22.39 7.93 26.27
N ASP A 352 -22.62 6.97 27.16
CA ASP A 352 -21.55 6.27 27.89
C ASP A 352 -21.04 5.00 27.16
N VAL A 353 -21.37 4.86 25.88
CA VAL A 353 -20.72 3.88 24.98
C VAL A 353 -19.75 4.64 24.08
N ILE A 354 -18.45 4.42 24.30
CA ILE A 354 -17.38 5.12 23.59
C ILE A 354 -16.47 4.15 22.83
N THR A 355 -15.73 4.66 21.85
CA THR A 355 -14.65 3.90 21.19
C THR A 355 -13.39 3.87 22.04
N SER A 356 -12.53 2.89 21.76
CA SER A 356 -11.20 2.85 22.35
C SER A 356 -10.35 4.07 21.98
N LEU A 357 -10.55 4.70 20.82
CA LEU A 357 -9.80 5.91 20.47
C LEU A 357 -10.34 7.15 21.21
N GLN A 358 -11.66 7.25 21.44
CA GLN A 358 -12.22 8.25 22.35
C GLN A 358 -11.68 8.07 23.77
N PHE A 359 -11.58 6.83 24.25
CA PHE A 359 -10.93 6.54 25.54
C PHE A 359 -9.49 7.05 25.57
N GLU A 360 -8.68 6.81 24.52
CA GLU A 360 -7.32 7.37 24.44
C GLU A 360 -7.32 8.89 24.56
N ARG A 361 -8.28 9.56 23.91
CA ARG A 361 -8.36 11.02 24.00
C ARG A 361 -8.73 11.49 25.39
N LEU A 362 -9.64 10.81 26.10
CA LEU A 362 -10.03 11.17 27.46
C LEU A 362 -8.90 10.98 28.48
N ILE A 363 -8.16 9.87 28.40
CA ILE A 363 -7.08 9.56 29.35
C ILE A 363 -5.78 10.34 29.05
N ASN A 364 -5.63 10.86 27.83
CA ASN A 364 -4.47 11.65 27.46
C ASN A 364 -4.47 13.01 28.18
N SER A 365 -3.32 13.37 28.77
CA SER A 365 -3.15 14.63 29.51
C SER A 365 -3.34 15.90 28.66
N SER A 366 -3.11 15.81 27.35
CA SER A 366 -3.39 16.88 26.37
C SER A 366 -4.73 16.66 25.65
N GLY A 367 -5.59 15.81 26.20
CA GLY A 367 -6.94 15.52 25.73
C GLY A 367 -7.98 16.54 26.18
N PRO A 368 -9.24 16.39 25.76
CA PRO A 368 -10.32 17.32 26.08
C PRO A 368 -10.75 17.33 27.56
N THR A 369 -10.29 16.35 28.34
CA THR A 369 -10.61 16.19 29.77
C THR A 369 -9.36 16.20 30.65
N ASP A 370 -8.23 16.73 30.15
CA ASP A 370 -6.96 16.86 30.88
C ASP A 370 -6.45 15.55 31.52
N GLY A 371 -6.78 14.40 30.93
CA GLY A 371 -6.41 13.07 31.40
C GLY A 371 -7.41 12.39 32.34
N HIS A 372 -8.57 13.01 32.57
CA HIS A 372 -9.65 12.43 33.36
C HIS A 372 -10.62 11.63 32.49
N VAL A 373 -10.80 10.35 32.81
CA VAL A 373 -11.75 9.48 32.12
C VAL A 373 -13.12 9.64 32.77
N SER A 374 -13.85 10.68 32.36
CA SER A 374 -15.20 10.95 32.86
C SER A 374 -16.28 10.39 31.94
N ARG A 375 -17.41 9.97 32.51
CA ARG A 375 -18.61 9.57 31.77
C ARG A 375 -19.12 10.72 30.89
N PRO A 376 -19.31 10.52 29.58
CA PRO A 376 -19.85 11.57 28.71
C PRO A 376 -21.27 12.03 29.07
N SER A 377 -22.07 11.20 29.76
CA SER A 377 -23.44 11.56 30.14
C SER A 377 -23.54 12.60 31.26
N ASP A 378 -22.74 12.44 32.32
CA ASP A 378 -22.88 13.19 33.58
C ASP A 378 -21.54 13.69 34.18
N GLY A 379 -20.41 13.41 33.54
CA GLY A 379 -19.09 13.88 33.95
C GLY A 379 -18.49 13.17 35.16
N LYS A 380 -19.12 12.12 35.68
CA LYS A 380 -18.61 11.39 36.85
C LYS A 380 -17.57 10.34 36.48
N ASP A 381 -16.74 9.98 37.45
CA ASP A 381 -15.75 8.91 37.31
C ASP A 381 -16.45 7.54 37.22
N PRO A 382 -16.13 6.70 36.22
CA PRO A 382 -16.71 5.37 36.07
C PRO A 382 -16.04 4.37 37.02
N LYS A 383 -16.86 3.61 37.77
CA LYS A 383 -16.38 2.57 38.69
C LYS A 383 -16.37 1.19 38.05
N ILE A 384 -17.33 0.89 37.19
CA ILE A 384 -17.40 -0.38 36.44
C ILE A 384 -17.29 -0.11 34.94
N ILE A 385 -16.22 -0.61 34.32
CA ILE A 385 -15.96 -0.44 32.88
C ILE A 385 -16.00 -1.78 32.20
N VAL A 386 -16.66 -1.82 31.05
CA VAL A 386 -16.73 -3.01 30.21
C VAL A 386 -16.10 -2.73 28.86
N PHE A 387 -15.05 -3.46 28.53
CA PHE A 387 -14.43 -3.47 27.22
C PHE A 387 -15.02 -4.60 26.37
N ILE A 388 -15.38 -4.28 25.13
CA ILE A 388 -15.92 -5.24 24.17
C ILE A 388 -14.92 -5.45 23.05
N GLN A 389 -14.36 -6.66 22.95
CA GLN A 389 -13.40 -6.99 21.90
C GLN A 389 -14.04 -7.23 20.54
N CYS A 390 -13.21 -7.16 19.49
CA CYS A 390 -13.56 -7.52 18.12
C CYS A 390 -14.72 -6.70 17.52
N VAL A 391 -14.89 -5.44 17.93
CA VAL A 391 -15.92 -4.56 17.35
C VAL A 391 -15.45 -4.13 15.96
N GLY A 392 -16.08 -4.63 14.91
CA GLY A 392 -15.65 -4.37 13.52
C GLY A 392 -14.47 -5.24 13.08
N SER A 393 -14.30 -6.41 13.68
CA SER A 393 -13.28 -7.39 13.29
C SER A 393 -13.73 -8.80 13.63
N ARG A 394 -13.31 -9.79 12.84
CA ARG A 394 -13.74 -11.19 12.99
C ARG A 394 -15.27 -11.31 13.03
N ASP A 395 -15.93 -10.52 12.19
CA ASP A 395 -17.38 -10.52 12.04
C ASP A 395 -17.76 -10.54 10.55
N ASP A 396 -18.13 -11.73 10.08
CA ASP A 396 -18.55 -11.98 8.71
C ASP A 396 -19.86 -11.24 8.39
N SER A 397 -20.76 -11.10 9.36
CA SER A 397 -22.05 -10.41 9.20
C SER A 397 -21.89 -8.91 8.89
N LYS A 398 -20.72 -8.35 9.22
CA LYS A 398 -20.35 -6.95 8.95
C LYS A 398 -19.30 -6.82 7.84
N CYS A 399 -19.05 -7.88 7.07
CA CYS A 399 -18.03 -7.93 6.02
C CYS A 399 -16.62 -7.58 6.54
N ARG A 400 -16.28 -8.05 7.74
CA ARG A 400 -14.98 -7.82 8.41
C ARG A 400 -14.46 -9.12 9.06
N PRO A 401 -14.16 -10.18 8.28
CA PRO A 401 -13.70 -11.47 8.83
C PRO A 401 -12.27 -11.41 9.42
N TYR A 402 -11.49 -10.39 9.06
CA TYR A 402 -10.10 -10.28 9.49
C TYR A 402 -9.96 -9.78 10.93
N CYS A 403 -8.79 -10.03 11.52
CA CYS A 403 -8.42 -9.54 12.84
C CYS A 403 -7.66 -8.21 12.73
N SER A 404 -8.00 -7.25 13.59
CA SER A 404 -7.31 -5.95 13.67
C SER A 404 -6.01 -5.96 14.45
N ARG A 405 -5.60 -7.12 14.99
CA ARG A 405 -4.29 -7.43 15.58
C ARG A 405 -3.90 -6.68 16.86
N VAL A 406 -4.33 -5.44 17.05
CA VAL A 406 -3.90 -4.55 18.14
C VAL A 406 -4.92 -4.41 19.28
N CYS A 407 -6.18 -4.78 19.05
CA CYS A 407 -7.29 -4.53 19.98
C CYS A 407 -7.16 -5.23 21.33
N CYS A 408 -6.73 -6.49 21.35
CA CYS A 408 -6.47 -7.19 22.61
C CYS A 408 -5.41 -6.45 23.46
N MET A 409 -4.38 -5.91 22.80
CA MET A 409 -3.25 -5.27 23.48
C MET A 409 -3.56 -3.86 23.96
N TYR A 410 -4.19 -3.02 23.14
CA TYR A 410 -4.58 -1.69 23.62
C TYR A 410 -5.64 -1.78 24.71
N THR A 411 -6.51 -2.80 24.74
CA THR A 411 -7.48 -2.95 25.82
C THR A 411 -6.79 -3.31 27.13
N ALA A 412 -5.83 -4.24 27.12
CA ALA A 412 -5.03 -4.54 28.30
C ALA A 412 -4.33 -3.27 28.82
N LYS A 413 -3.74 -2.49 27.90
CA LYS A 413 -3.14 -1.19 28.21
C LYS A 413 -4.14 -0.23 28.84
N GLN A 414 -5.28 -0.01 28.21
CA GLN A 414 -6.31 0.94 28.67
C GLN A 414 -6.87 0.53 30.04
N ALA A 415 -7.11 -0.76 30.27
CA ALA A 415 -7.59 -1.25 31.55
C ALA A 415 -6.57 -1.04 32.68
N MET A 416 -5.27 -1.26 32.40
CA MET A 416 -4.19 -0.99 33.37
C MET A 416 -4.08 0.52 33.67
N LEU A 417 -4.05 1.36 32.63
CA LEU A 417 -3.97 2.82 32.82
C LEU A 417 -5.17 3.38 33.60
N LEU A 418 -6.36 2.84 33.35
CA LEU A 418 -7.56 3.22 34.08
C LEU A 418 -7.43 2.91 35.57
N ARG A 419 -6.93 1.71 35.92
CA ARG A 419 -6.73 1.28 37.30
C ARG A 419 -5.62 2.08 38.00
N ASP A 420 -4.56 2.48 37.27
CA ASP A 420 -3.53 3.38 37.79
C ASP A 420 -4.10 4.77 38.14
N HIS A 421 -4.99 5.32 37.31
CA HIS A 421 -5.63 6.62 37.55
C HIS A 421 -6.75 6.54 38.59
N TYR A 422 -7.49 5.42 38.60
CA TYR A 422 -8.66 5.19 39.44
C TYR A 422 -8.57 3.80 40.11
N PRO A 423 -7.93 3.70 41.29
CA PRO A 423 -7.67 2.42 41.96
C PRO A 423 -8.92 1.61 42.33
N GLU A 424 -10.07 2.28 42.49
CA GLU A 424 -11.35 1.64 42.84
C GLU A 424 -12.08 1.04 41.62
N THR A 425 -11.58 1.30 40.41
CA THR A 425 -12.27 0.97 39.18
C THR A 425 -12.08 -0.50 38.79
N GLN A 426 -13.17 -1.23 38.54
CA GLN A 426 -13.16 -2.61 38.08
C GLN A 426 -13.39 -2.68 36.57
N SER A 427 -12.45 -3.31 35.86
CA SER A 427 -12.53 -3.55 34.41
C SER A 427 -12.96 -4.98 34.10
N PHE A 428 -13.87 -5.13 33.14
CA PHE A 428 -14.27 -6.40 32.55
C PHE A 428 -13.99 -6.38 31.05
N VAL A 429 -13.42 -7.45 30.50
CA VAL A 429 -13.08 -7.56 29.08
C VAL A 429 -13.82 -8.76 28.48
N PHE A 430 -14.80 -8.51 27.63
CA PHE A 430 -15.46 -9.56 26.84
C PHE A 430 -14.65 -9.86 25.59
N TYR A 431 -14.20 -11.10 25.43
CA TYR A 431 -13.31 -11.51 24.35
C TYR A 431 -13.65 -12.88 23.75
N MET A 432 -13.16 -13.17 22.54
CA MET A 432 -13.22 -14.52 21.95
C MET A 432 -11.90 -15.27 22.18
N ASP A 433 -10.81 -14.64 21.75
CA ASP A 433 -9.43 -15.09 21.94
C ASP A 433 -8.57 -13.88 22.29
N ILE A 434 -7.62 -14.06 23.20
CA ILE A 434 -6.57 -13.07 23.48
C ILE A 434 -5.48 -13.28 22.44
N ARG A 435 -5.14 -12.25 21.67
CA ARG A 435 -4.12 -12.32 20.62
C ARG A 435 -2.90 -11.48 20.99
N ALA A 436 -2.05 -12.08 21.82
CA ALA A 436 -0.84 -11.49 22.37
C ALA A 436 0.43 -12.01 21.65
N GLY A 437 0.48 -11.91 20.31
CA GLY A 437 1.51 -12.56 19.49
C GLY A 437 2.86 -11.85 19.37
N GLY A 438 3.09 -10.74 20.10
CA GLY A 438 4.34 -9.97 20.08
C GLY A 438 5.27 -10.29 21.25
N LYS A 439 6.51 -9.82 21.21
CA LYS A 439 7.46 -10.00 22.32
C LYS A 439 6.97 -9.27 23.57
N GLY A 440 6.82 -9.98 24.68
CA GLY A 440 6.34 -9.40 25.95
C GLY A 440 4.83 -9.21 26.02
N TYR A 441 4.06 -9.63 25.01
CA TYR A 441 2.62 -9.33 24.95
C TYR A 441 1.81 -10.25 25.86
N GLU A 442 2.19 -11.51 25.97
CA GLU A 442 1.52 -12.47 26.85
C GLU A 442 1.72 -12.04 28.31
N GLU A 443 2.96 -11.73 28.68
CA GLU A 443 3.33 -11.22 30.00
C GLU A 443 2.60 -9.92 30.32
N PHE A 444 2.40 -9.06 29.33
CA PHE A 444 1.63 -7.82 29.48
C PHE A 444 0.14 -8.07 29.76
N VAL A 445 -0.48 -9.05 29.09
CA VAL A 445 -1.88 -9.41 29.37
C VAL A 445 -2.00 -10.12 30.72
N GLN A 446 -1.07 -11.01 31.06
CA GLN A 446 -1.02 -11.65 32.37
C GLN A 446 -0.84 -10.62 33.49
N LYS A 447 -0.04 -9.58 33.27
CA LYS A 447 0.09 -8.44 34.18
C LYS A 447 -1.25 -7.73 34.38
N ALA A 448 -1.99 -7.44 33.30
CA ALA A 448 -3.32 -6.85 33.39
C ALA A 448 -4.29 -7.74 34.22
N GLN A 449 -4.22 -9.05 34.09
CA GLN A 449 -5.07 -9.99 34.84
C GLN A 449 -4.65 -10.12 36.32
N ASN A 450 -3.38 -10.41 36.56
CA ASN A 450 -2.86 -10.85 37.86
C ASN A 450 -2.54 -9.68 38.80
N GLU A 451 -2.00 -8.58 38.28
CA GLU A 451 -1.57 -7.44 39.09
C GLU A 451 -2.63 -6.33 39.13
N TYR A 452 -3.35 -6.14 38.02
CA TYR A 452 -4.34 -5.06 37.87
C TYR A 452 -5.79 -5.53 38.08
N GLY A 453 -6.01 -6.84 38.29
CA GLY A 453 -7.32 -7.41 38.59
C GLY A 453 -8.34 -7.29 37.46
N VAL A 454 -7.89 -7.16 36.20
CA VAL A 454 -8.79 -7.06 35.05
C VAL A 454 -9.44 -8.43 34.80
N ILE A 455 -10.77 -8.46 34.78
CA ILE A 455 -11.53 -9.71 34.63
C ILE A 455 -11.80 -9.96 33.14
N TYR A 456 -11.31 -11.09 32.63
CA TYR A 456 -11.50 -11.50 31.24
C TYR A 456 -12.62 -12.54 31.15
N LEU A 457 -13.68 -12.22 30.40
CA LEU A 457 -14.84 -13.08 30.17
C LEU A 457 -14.83 -13.58 28.74
N ARG A 458 -14.71 -14.89 28.56
CA ARG A 458 -14.63 -15.47 27.22
C ARG A 458 -16.02 -15.60 26.62
N GLY A 459 -16.46 -14.61 25.87
CA GLY A 459 -17.61 -14.68 25.00
C GLY A 459 -17.94 -13.31 24.41
N ARG A 460 -18.62 -13.32 23.27
CA ARG A 460 -19.02 -12.09 22.59
C ARG A 460 -20.25 -11.49 23.26
N VAL A 461 -20.27 -10.16 23.43
CA VAL A 461 -21.45 -9.44 23.91
C VAL A 461 -22.57 -9.56 22.88
N SER A 462 -23.77 -9.88 23.36
CA SER A 462 -24.98 -10.01 22.54
C SER A 462 -25.66 -8.67 22.30
N ARG A 463 -25.83 -7.85 23.34
CA ARG A 463 -26.43 -6.51 23.26
C ARG A 463 -26.12 -5.66 24.49
N ILE A 464 -26.32 -4.36 24.35
CA ILE A 464 -26.34 -3.36 25.42
C ILE A 464 -27.74 -2.76 25.48
N TYR A 465 -28.27 -2.57 26.69
CA TYR A 465 -29.55 -1.90 26.91
C TYR A 465 -29.57 -1.19 28.26
N GLU A 466 -30.43 -0.19 28.40
CA GLU A 466 -30.60 0.53 29.65
C GLU A 466 -31.63 -0.15 30.57
N LYS A 467 -31.35 -0.22 31.86
CA LYS A 467 -32.27 -0.69 32.90
C LYS A 467 -32.05 0.10 34.18
N LYS A 468 -33.07 0.83 34.64
CA LYS A 468 -33.00 1.68 35.84
C LYS A 468 -31.82 2.67 35.80
N ASP A 469 -31.70 3.41 34.68
CA ASP A 469 -30.65 4.42 34.44
C ASP A 469 -29.20 3.88 34.46
N LYS A 470 -29.03 2.58 34.18
CA LYS A 470 -27.73 1.93 34.03
C LYS A 470 -27.63 1.13 32.74
N LEU A 471 -26.44 1.12 32.14
CA LEU A 471 -26.13 0.29 30.98
C LEU A 471 -25.91 -1.16 31.43
N ILE A 472 -26.68 -2.08 30.85
CA ILE A 472 -26.52 -3.52 31.06
C ILE A 472 -25.82 -4.11 29.83
N VAL A 473 -24.61 -4.64 30.05
CA VAL A 473 -23.88 -5.38 29.02
C VAL A 473 -24.20 -6.87 29.17
N LYS A 474 -24.92 -7.42 28.21
CA LYS A 474 -25.33 -8.82 28.21
C LYS A 474 -24.45 -9.66 27.29
N GLY A 475 -23.71 -10.59 27.84
CA GLY A 475 -22.86 -11.53 27.12
C GLY A 475 -22.99 -12.95 27.64
N ALA A 476 -22.05 -13.79 27.24
CA ALA A 476 -21.88 -15.14 27.78
C ALA A 476 -20.43 -15.31 28.25
N ASP A 477 -20.25 -16.05 29.33
CA ASP A 477 -18.96 -16.66 29.64
C ASP A 477 -19.01 -18.12 29.19
N THR A 478 -18.37 -18.37 28.06
CA THR A 478 -18.31 -19.68 27.42
C THR A 478 -17.48 -20.68 28.22
N LEU A 479 -16.61 -20.23 29.14
CA LEU A 479 -15.84 -21.14 29.99
C LEU A 479 -16.72 -21.74 31.10
N SER A 480 -17.61 -20.94 31.69
CA SER A 480 -18.58 -21.42 32.69
C SER A 480 -19.92 -21.88 32.08
N GLY A 481 -20.18 -21.60 30.81
CA GLY A 481 -21.44 -21.90 30.13
C GLY A 481 -22.62 -21.04 30.59
N ARG A 482 -22.35 -19.89 31.24
CA ARG A 482 -23.38 -19.02 31.84
C ARG A 482 -23.56 -17.74 31.04
N GLN A 483 -24.80 -17.23 31.05
CA GLN A 483 -25.05 -15.85 30.64
C GLN A 483 -24.57 -14.90 31.73
N VAL A 484 -23.99 -13.77 31.32
CA VAL A 484 -23.47 -12.74 32.22
C VAL A 484 -24.11 -11.41 31.85
N GLU A 485 -24.62 -10.71 32.86
CA GLU A 485 -25.10 -9.33 32.75
C GLU A 485 -24.28 -8.46 33.70
N ILE A 486 -23.66 -7.40 33.18
CA ILE A 486 -22.84 -6.46 33.96
C ILE A 486 -23.48 -5.08 33.88
N GLU A 487 -23.73 -4.48 35.05
CA GLU A 487 -24.08 -3.07 35.17
C GLU A 487 -22.81 -2.23 34.95
N ALA A 488 -22.71 -1.56 33.81
CA ALA A 488 -21.56 -0.75 33.42
C ALA A 488 -21.84 0.74 33.62
N ASP A 489 -20.86 1.46 34.14
CA ASP A 489 -20.85 2.92 34.17
C ASP A 489 -20.36 3.50 32.84
N LEU A 490 -19.46 2.78 32.16
CA LEU A 490 -18.91 3.13 30.85
C LEU A 490 -18.61 1.86 30.06
N VAL A 491 -18.92 1.86 28.77
CA VAL A 491 -18.59 0.76 27.85
C VAL A 491 -17.61 1.27 26.81
N VAL A 492 -16.51 0.54 26.63
CA VAL A 492 -15.47 0.86 25.64
C VAL A 492 -15.46 -0.20 24.54
N LEU A 493 -15.76 0.23 23.33
CA LEU A 493 -15.72 -0.61 22.14
C LEU A 493 -14.27 -0.71 21.64
N ALA A 494 -13.73 -1.93 21.58
CA ALA A 494 -12.44 -2.18 20.98
C ALA A 494 -12.58 -2.29 19.46
N ASN A 495 -12.68 -1.12 18.83
CA ASN A 495 -12.84 -0.98 17.39
C ASN A 495 -11.67 -1.57 16.60
N GLY A 496 -12.02 -2.22 15.49
CA GLY A 496 -11.11 -2.65 14.46
C GLY A 496 -10.53 -1.50 13.66
N LEU A 497 -9.44 -1.79 12.95
CA LEU A 497 -8.81 -0.89 11.99
C LEU A 497 -9.37 -1.19 10.60
N GLU A 498 -9.65 -0.15 9.84
CA GLU A 498 -10.00 -0.23 8.43
C GLU A 498 -9.10 0.68 7.59
N PRO A 499 -9.00 0.45 6.27
CA PRO A 499 -8.26 1.34 5.40
C PRO A 499 -8.81 2.76 5.46
N LYS A 500 -7.97 3.75 5.15
CA LYS A 500 -8.43 5.13 4.98
C LYS A 500 -9.59 5.20 3.98
N LYS A 501 -10.56 6.08 4.23
CA LYS A 501 -11.75 6.24 3.35
C LYS A 501 -11.41 6.53 1.89
N ASP A 502 -10.29 7.21 1.64
CA ASP A 502 -9.77 7.55 0.32
C ASP A 502 -8.70 6.56 -0.20
N ALA A 503 -8.45 5.45 0.51
CA ALA A 503 -7.42 4.49 0.14
C ALA A 503 -7.60 3.94 -1.29
N LYS A 504 -8.83 3.65 -1.69
CA LYS A 504 -9.15 3.16 -3.05
C LYS A 504 -8.83 4.19 -4.13
N ASN A 505 -9.15 5.46 -3.89
CA ASN A 505 -8.85 6.55 -4.84
C ASN A 505 -7.33 6.69 -5.01
N LEU A 506 -6.58 6.63 -3.92
CA LEU A 506 -5.12 6.68 -3.96
C LEU A 506 -4.54 5.44 -4.66
N ALA A 507 -5.06 4.24 -4.40
CA ALA A 507 -4.68 3.03 -5.13
C ALA A 507 -4.89 3.16 -6.64
N GLN A 508 -6.01 3.76 -7.07
CA GLN A 508 -6.29 4.00 -8.48
C GLN A 508 -5.29 4.98 -9.10
N LEU A 509 -4.94 6.07 -8.39
CA LEU A 509 -3.93 7.03 -8.85
C LEU A 509 -2.55 6.38 -9.06
N PHE A 510 -2.14 5.48 -8.16
CA PHE A 510 -0.84 4.80 -8.24
C PHE A 510 -0.90 3.44 -8.96
N HIS A 511 -2.08 3.02 -9.44
CA HIS A 511 -2.34 1.67 -9.98
C HIS A 511 -1.91 0.53 -9.04
N VAL A 512 -1.96 0.76 -7.72
CA VAL A 512 -1.65 -0.24 -6.70
C VAL A 512 -2.87 -1.11 -6.45
N SER A 513 -2.67 -2.43 -6.44
CA SER A 513 -3.73 -3.38 -6.10
C SER A 513 -4.08 -3.32 -4.61
N TYR A 514 -5.33 -3.61 -4.28
CA TYR A 514 -5.81 -3.69 -2.90
C TYR A 514 -6.71 -4.91 -2.75
N ASP A 515 -6.85 -5.40 -1.52
CA ASP A 515 -7.73 -6.52 -1.19
C ASP A 515 -9.21 -6.12 -1.20
N GLN A 516 -10.10 -7.08 -0.99
CA GLN A 516 -11.54 -6.82 -0.97
C GLN A 516 -12.00 -5.86 0.14
N TYR A 517 -11.15 -5.60 1.15
CA TYR A 517 -11.43 -4.70 2.27
C TYR A 517 -10.85 -3.29 2.05
N GLY A 518 -9.93 -3.13 1.11
CA GLY A 518 -9.29 -1.88 0.74
C GLY A 518 -7.87 -1.69 1.26
N PHE A 519 -7.26 -2.70 1.90
CA PHE A 519 -5.84 -2.65 2.26
C PHE A 519 -4.98 -2.89 1.02
N TYR A 520 -3.85 -2.20 0.91
CA TYR A 520 -2.96 -2.35 -0.25
C TYR A 520 -2.26 -3.70 -0.25
N ASN A 521 -2.21 -4.34 -1.42
CA ASN A 521 -1.55 -5.63 -1.60
C ASN A 521 -0.05 -5.43 -1.82
N GLU A 522 0.74 -6.14 -1.03
CA GLU A 522 2.14 -6.39 -1.33
C GLU A 522 2.32 -7.31 -2.55
N LEU A 523 3.52 -7.29 -3.12
CA LEU A 523 3.91 -8.13 -4.26
C LEU A 523 3.92 -9.62 -3.87
N HIS A 524 4.43 -9.94 -2.68
CA HIS A 524 4.40 -11.29 -2.15
C HIS A 524 4.47 -11.27 -0.60
N PRO A 525 3.56 -11.96 0.12
CA PRO A 525 3.46 -11.89 1.58
C PRO A 525 4.76 -12.18 2.36
N LYS A 526 5.61 -13.07 1.82
CA LYS A 526 6.88 -13.49 2.44
C LYS A 526 8.14 -12.89 1.81
N LEU A 527 8.23 -12.87 0.47
CA LEU A 527 9.45 -12.52 -0.26
C LEU A 527 9.58 -11.02 -0.52
N ALA A 528 8.46 -10.30 -0.61
CA ALA A 528 8.42 -8.89 -0.95
C ALA A 528 7.27 -8.17 -0.21
N PRO A 529 7.28 -8.14 1.14
CA PRO A 529 6.15 -7.68 1.96
C PRO A 529 5.95 -6.15 1.98
N VAL A 530 6.88 -5.41 1.38
CA VAL A 530 6.85 -3.94 1.31
C VAL A 530 6.84 -3.40 -0.11
N GLU A 531 6.98 -4.27 -1.11
CA GLU A 531 7.00 -3.90 -2.53
C GLU A 531 5.60 -4.12 -3.09
N THR A 532 5.19 -3.35 -4.10
CA THR A 532 3.92 -3.59 -4.81
C THR A 532 4.17 -4.20 -6.20
N ALA A 533 3.09 -4.55 -6.90
CA ALA A 533 3.17 -4.93 -8.32
C ALA A 533 3.68 -3.78 -9.21
N ILE A 534 3.52 -2.53 -8.77
CA ILE A 534 4.05 -1.35 -9.43
C ILE A 534 5.47 -1.13 -8.92
N SER A 535 6.45 -1.41 -9.78
CA SER A 535 7.85 -1.26 -9.41
C SER A 535 8.12 0.20 -9.00
N GLY A 536 8.88 0.41 -7.93
CA GLY A 536 9.22 1.75 -7.43
C GLY A 536 8.19 2.34 -6.48
N VAL A 537 7.05 1.68 -6.30
CA VAL A 537 6.03 2.00 -5.30
C VAL A 537 6.07 0.95 -4.19
N PHE A 538 6.28 1.42 -2.95
CA PHE A 538 6.44 0.63 -1.75
C PHE A 538 5.35 0.96 -0.73
N LEU A 539 5.09 0.05 0.20
CA LEU A 539 4.09 0.18 1.26
C LEU A 539 4.77 0.24 2.63
N ALA A 540 4.26 1.05 3.54
CA ALA A 540 4.72 1.07 4.93
C ALA A 540 3.57 1.28 5.91
N GLY A 541 3.50 0.44 6.95
CA GLY A 541 2.54 0.61 8.03
C GLY A 541 1.16 0.04 7.74
N THR A 542 0.16 0.57 8.42
CA THR A 542 -1.17 -0.04 8.50
C THR A 542 -2.00 0.05 7.22
N CYS A 543 -1.58 0.85 6.22
CA CYS A 543 -2.27 0.91 4.93
C CYS A 543 -2.18 -0.41 4.15
N GLN A 544 -1.18 -1.25 4.45
CA GLN A 544 -1.05 -2.62 3.94
C GLN A 544 -1.86 -3.63 4.77
N GLY A 545 -2.19 -3.32 6.02
CA GLY A 545 -2.93 -4.23 6.90
C GLY A 545 -2.72 -3.93 8.38
N PRO A 546 -3.63 -4.36 9.28
CA PRO A 546 -3.56 -4.06 10.71
C PRO A 546 -2.26 -4.54 11.38
N LYS A 547 -1.60 -3.64 12.10
CA LYS A 547 -0.33 -3.89 12.83
C LYS A 547 -0.11 -2.84 13.91
N ASP A 548 0.77 -3.16 14.86
CA ASP A 548 1.17 -2.26 15.94
C ASP A 548 2.34 -1.34 15.54
N ILE A 549 2.80 -0.53 16.49
CA ILE A 549 3.85 0.47 16.27
C ILE A 549 5.21 -0.18 15.96
N PRO A 550 5.72 -1.17 16.73
CA PRO A 550 7.01 -1.81 16.43
C PRO A 550 7.07 -2.39 15.02
N ASP A 551 6.05 -3.14 14.61
CA ASP A 551 5.99 -3.71 13.26
C ASP A 551 5.88 -2.64 12.18
N THR A 552 5.14 -1.56 12.46
CA THR A 552 5.02 -0.43 11.55
C THR A 552 6.37 0.26 11.32
N VAL A 553 7.14 0.48 12.38
CA VAL A 553 8.48 1.07 12.32
C VAL A 553 9.43 0.14 11.56
N ALA A 554 9.43 -1.16 11.87
CA ALA A 554 10.26 -2.15 11.18
C ALA A 554 9.92 -2.23 9.68
N GLN A 555 8.63 -2.24 9.33
CA GLN A 555 8.19 -2.25 7.94
C GLN A 555 8.61 -0.96 7.21
N ALA A 556 8.50 0.19 7.84
CA ALA A 556 8.93 1.46 7.27
C ALA A 556 10.43 1.48 6.94
N SER A 557 11.28 0.98 7.84
CA SER A 557 12.72 0.84 7.60
C SER A 557 13.02 -0.17 6.48
N ALA A 558 12.25 -1.25 6.38
CA ALA A 558 12.36 -2.19 5.25
C ALA A 558 12.01 -1.53 3.91
N SER A 559 10.96 -0.69 3.87
CA SER A 559 10.60 0.09 2.68
C SER A 559 11.67 1.11 2.33
N ALA A 560 12.23 1.82 3.33
CA ALA A 560 13.35 2.73 3.14
C ALA A 560 14.57 2.03 2.54
N ALA A 561 14.94 0.84 3.03
CA ALA A 561 16.05 0.06 2.49
C ALA A 561 15.86 -0.30 1.00
N LYS A 562 14.62 -0.64 0.61
CA LYS A 562 14.29 -0.92 -0.81
C LYS A 562 14.35 0.33 -1.67
N VAL A 563 13.88 1.46 -1.16
CA VAL A 563 14.00 2.77 -1.82
C VAL A 563 15.46 3.16 -1.99
N ILE A 564 16.27 3.05 -0.94
CA ILE A 564 17.71 3.31 -0.97
C ILE A 564 18.38 2.44 -2.05
N GLY A 565 18.13 1.13 -2.04
CA GLY A 565 18.70 0.21 -3.04
C GLY A 565 18.29 0.54 -4.49
N LEU A 566 17.10 1.12 -4.68
CA LEU A 566 16.67 1.66 -5.97
C LEU A 566 17.42 2.96 -6.32
N LEU A 567 17.40 3.94 -5.43
CA LEU A 567 17.98 5.27 -5.65
C LEU A 567 19.52 5.25 -5.70
N SER A 568 20.20 4.25 -5.13
CA SER A 568 21.66 4.10 -5.25
C SER A 568 22.11 3.78 -6.69
N LYS A 569 21.24 3.27 -7.55
CA LYS A 569 21.57 2.95 -8.95
C LYS A 569 21.52 4.22 -9.80
N GLU A 570 22.51 4.47 -10.64
CA GLU A 570 22.52 5.64 -11.55
C GLU A 570 21.37 5.59 -12.57
N LYS A 571 21.11 4.40 -13.08
CA LYS A 571 20.18 4.14 -14.16
C LYS A 571 19.43 2.84 -13.93
N MET A 572 18.19 2.80 -14.42
CA MET A 572 17.29 1.68 -14.32
C MET A 572 17.08 1.04 -15.67
N GLU A 573 17.14 -0.29 -15.72
CA GLU A 573 16.64 -1.06 -16.86
C GLU A 573 15.11 -0.90 -16.95
N VAL A 574 14.62 -0.37 -18.07
CA VAL A 574 13.18 -0.31 -18.41
C VAL A 574 12.85 -1.42 -19.39
N GLU A 575 11.58 -1.82 -19.46
CA GLU A 575 11.10 -2.84 -20.39
C GLU A 575 11.45 -2.43 -21.84
N PRO A 576 12.35 -3.17 -22.54
CA PRO A 576 12.73 -2.80 -23.89
C PRO A 576 11.78 -3.36 -24.95
N MET A 577 10.79 -4.17 -24.57
CA MET A 577 9.67 -4.59 -25.42
C MET A 577 8.68 -3.44 -25.66
N ILE A 578 9.12 -2.41 -26.39
CA ILE A 578 8.32 -1.22 -26.74
C ILE A 578 7.75 -1.30 -28.16
N SER A 579 6.72 -0.49 -28.42
CA SER A 579 6.18 -0.33 -29.77
C SER A 579 7.18 0.35 -30.71
N ILE A 580 7.20 -0.06 -31.97
CA ILE A 580 7.97 0.55 -33.05
C ILE A 580 7.06 0.86 -34.23
N VAL A 581 7.36 1.94 -34.96
CA VAL A 581 6.60 2.34 -36.15
C VAL A 581 7.46 2.19 -37.39
N ASN A 582 7.01 1.38 -38.34
CA ASN A 582 7.50 1.40 -39.70
C ASN A 582 6.95 2.65 -40.40
N GLN A 583 7.75 3.72 -40.43
CA GLN A 583 7.36 5.01 -41.00
C GLN A 583 7.00 4.91 -42.50
N ILE A 584 7.53 3.93 -43.24
CA ILE A 584 7.19 3.70 -44.66
C ILE A 584 5.74 3.26 -44.82
N LEU A 585 5.27 2.36 -43.95
CA LEU A 585 3.90 1.84 -43.95
C LEU A 585 2.89 2.72 -43.20
N CYS A 586 3.37 3.65 -42.39
CA CYS A 586 2.51 4.54 -41.61
C CYS A 586 1.66 5.41 -42.54
N SER A 587 0.34 5.47 -42.31
CA SER A 587 -0.58 6.31 -43.09
C SER A 587 -0.81 7.69 -42.46
N GLY A 588 -0.27 7.96 -41.27
CA GLY A 588 -0.46 9.24 -40.58
C GLY A 588 -1.85 9.46 -39.99
N CYS A 589 -2.66 8.42 -39.79
CA CYS A 589 -4.07 8.54 -39.38
C CYS A 589 -4.31 8.89 -37.89
N GLU A 590 -3.27 9.14 -37.10
CA GLU A 590 -3.32 9.53 -35.68
C GLU A 590 -4.07 8.59 -34.70
N THR A 591 -4.60 7.46 -35.16
CA THR A 591 -5.33 6.52 -34.30
C THR A 591 -4.45 6.02 -33.14
N CYS A 592 -3.18 5.75 -33.44
CA CYS A 592 -2.21 5.33 -32.44
C CYS A 592 -1.90 6.41 -31.39
N PHE A 593 -1.88 7.69 -31.79
CA PHE A 593 -1.69 8.82 -30.89
C PHE A 593 -2.84 8.89 -29.87
N ASN A 594 -4.08 8.82 -30.36
CA ASN A 594 -5.28 8.94 -29.53
C ASN A 594 -5.50 7.76 -28.57
N VAL A 595 -5.07 6.55 -28.94
CA VAL A 595 -5.27 5.35 -28.10
C VAL A 595 -4.18 5.16 -27.04
N CYS A 596 -3.05 5.89 -27.12
CA CYS A 596 -1.94 5.68 -26.20
C CYS A 596 -2.23 6.30 -24.82
N PRO A 597 -2.43 5.50 -23.74
CA PRO A 597 -2.75 6.05 -22.42
C PRO A 597 -1.57 6.81 -21.79
N TYR A 598 -0.35 6.54 -22.26
CA TYR A 598 0.89 7.12 -21.74
C TYR A 598 1.39 8.30 -22.56
N LYS A 599 0.69 8.69 -23.64
CA LYS A 599 1.15 9.70 -24.61
C LYS A 599 2.57 9.44 -25.12
N ALA A 600 2.89 8.17 -25.37
CA ALA A 600 4.20 7.74 -25.86
C ALA A 600 4.34 7.84 -27.38
N ILE A 601 3.33 8.37 -28.09
CA ILE A 601 3.35 8.53 -29.54
C ILE A 601 3.30 10.02 -29.84
N GLU A 602 4.18 10.45 -30.73
CA GLU A 602 4.21 11.77 -31.33
C GLU A 602 3.95 11.65 -32.82
N MET A 603 3.43 12.72 -33.40
CA MET A 603 3.28 12.86 -34.85
C MET A 603 4.32 13.85 -35.35
N GLU A 604 5.05 13.49 -36.39
CA GLU A 604 6.08 14.33 -37.01
C GLU A 604 5.91 14.33 -38.54
N ASP A 605 6.12 15.49 -39.17
CA ASP A 605 6.27 15.59 -40.61
C ASP A 605 7.72 15.29 -40.98
N LYS A 606 7.93 14.19 -41.72
CA LYS A 606 9.27 13.70 -42.03
C LYS A 606 9.35 13.18 -43.45
N GLU A 607 10.51 13.39 -44.07
CA GLU A 607 10.81 12.80 -45.36
C GLU A 607 11.08 11.30 -45.18
N VAL A 608 10.14 10.46 -45.62
CA VAL A 608 10.20 8.99 -45.40
C VAL A 608 10.88 8.27 -46.56
N THR A 609 10.75 8.82 -47.77
CA THR A 609 11.46 8.41 -48.98
C THR A 609 11.88 9.66 -49.75
N ARG A 610 12.96 9.59 -50.53
CA ARG A 610 13.54 10.74 -51.25
C ARG A 610 12.47 11.55 -52.00
N GLY A 611 12.26 12.81 -51.60
CA GLY A 611 11.28 13.74 -52.15
C GLY A 611 9.85 13.63 -51.58
N ASN A 612 9.59 12.81 -50.57
CA ASN A 612 8.24 12.53 -50.04
C ASN A 612 8.14 12.83 -48.54
N LEU A 613 7.71 14.06 -48.23
CA LEU A 613 7.38 14.51 -46.88
C LEU A 613 6.01 13.93 -46.49
N ARG A 614 5.95 13.20 -45.38
CA ARG A 614 4.72 12.58 -44.89
C ARG A 614 4.54 12.80 -43.39
N HIS A 615 3.29 12.96 -42.99
CA HIS A 615 2.89 12.97 -41.60
C HIS A 615 2.92 11.55 -41.04
N VAL A 616 3.81 11.26 -40.09
CA VAL A 616 4.03 9.90 -39.58
C VAL A 616 4.10 9.87 -38.06
N ALA A 617 3.72 8.72 -37.50
CA ALA A 617 3.85 8.47 -36.07
C ALA A 617 5.28 8.08 -35.68
N LYS A 618 5.69 8.46 -34.48
CA LYS A 618 6.95 8.11 -33.84
C LYS A 618 6.70 7.74 -32.38
N VAL A 619 7.37 6.71 -31.89
CA VAL A 619 7.27 6.29 -30.50
C VAL A 619 8.40 6.94 -29.70
N LEU A 620 8.04 7.56 -28.58
CA LEU A 620 8.96 7.98 -27.53
C LEU A 620 9.37 6.76 -26.71
N GLU A 621 10.56 6.24 -26.96
CA GLU A 621 11.04 4.98 -26.38
C GLU A 621 11.07 4.99 -24.84
N SER A 622 11.43 6.13 -24.23
CA SER A 622 11.48 6.31 -22.77
C SER A 622 10.10 6.33 -22.11
N VAL A 623 9.04 6.61 -22.88
CA VAL A 623 7.67 6.75 -22.39
C VAL A 623 6.86 5.48 -22.65
N CYS A 624 7.11 4.76 -23.75
CA CYS A 624 6.36 3.57 -24.12
C CYS A 624 6.44 2.46 -23.05
N LYS A 625 5.29 1.86 -22.71
CA LYS A 625 5.19 0.75 -21.72
C LYS A 625 4.97 -0.61 -22.35
N GLY A 626 5.05 -0.71 -23.68
CA GLY A 626 4.87 -1.98 -24.38
C GLY A 626 3.48 -2.59 -24.26
N CYS A 627 2.43 -1.82 -23.93
CA CYS A 627 1.08 -2.37 -23.75
C CYS A 627 0.42 -2.93 -25.02
N GLY A 628 0.97 -2.61 -26.21
CA GLY A 628 0.45 -3.10 -27.49
C GLY A 628 -0.87 -2.47 -27.97
N ALA A 629 -1.48 -1.53 -27.22
CA ALA A 629 -2.75 -0.90 -27.62
C ALA A 629 -2.69 -0.26 -29.02
N CYS A 630 -1.62 0.49 -29.29
CA CYS A 630 -1.41 1.11 -30.61
C CYS A 630 -1.15 0.09 -31.73
N VAL A 631 -0.60 -1.09 -31.42
CA VAL A 631 -0.41 -2.18 -32.38
C VAL A 631 -1.76 -2.75 -32.79
N GLY A 632 -2.61 -3.06 -31.81
CA GLY A 632 -3.97 -3.56 -32.07
C GLY A 632 -4.87 -2.59 -32.84
N SER A 633 -4.63 -1.28 -32.72
CA SER A 633 -5.40 -0.24 -33.41
C SER A 633 -4.81 0.23 -34.75
N CYS A 634 -3.64 -0.27 -35.16
CA CYS A 634 -2.99 0.21 -36.38
C CYS A 634 -3.57 -0.44 -37.65
N TYR A 635 -4.44 0.28 -38.35
CA TYR A 635 -5.06 -0.21 -39.60
C TYR A 635 -4.06 -0.57 -40.69
N SER A 636 -3.00 0.23 -40.86
CA SER A 636 -1.97 -0.03 -41.87
C SER A 636 -0.96 -1.11 -41.43
N LYS A 637 -1.11 -1.67 -40.23
CA LYS A 637 -0.16 -2.62 -39.62
C LYS A 637 1.29 -2.12 -39.62
N ALA A 638 1.44 -0.79 -39.56
CA ALA A 638 2.74 -0.13 -39.52
C ALA A 638 3.40 -0.19 -38.13
N ILE A 639 2.65 -0.53 -37.08
CA ILE A 639 3.17 -0.57 -35.70
C ILE A 639 3.30 -2.04 -35.28
N ASP A 640 4.45 -2.38 -34.70
CA ASP A 640 4.73 -3.66 -34.06
C ASP A 640 5.20 -3.45 -32.62
N LEU A 641 5.17 -4.51 -31.80
CA LEU A 641 5.68 -4.54 -30.44
C LEU A 641 6.92 -5.44 -30.39
N LYS A 642 8.09 -4.90 -29.99
CA LYS A 642 9.31 -5.72 -29.85
C LYS A 642 9.04 -6.89 -28.88
N GLY A 643 9.39 -8.12 -29.27
CA GLY A 643 9.14 -9.33 -28.47
C GLY A 643 7.73 -9.93 -28.62
N PHE A 644 6.79 -9.19 -29.22
CA PHE A 644 5.40 -9.59 -29.49
C PHE A 644 4.94 -9.04 -30.84
N THR A 645 5.78 -9.14 -31.86
CA THR A 645 5.46 -8.68 -33.22
C THR A 645 4.25 -9.43 -33.75
N ASN A 646 3.52 -8.83 -34.68
CA ASN A 646 2.39 -9.49 -35.33
C ASN A 646 2.78 -10.85 -35.92
N ARG A 647 4.01 -10.95 -36.45
CA ARG A 647 4.54 -12.22 -36.97
C ARG A 647 4.74 -13.26 -35.87
N GLN A 648 5.35 -12.90 -34.74
CA GLN A 648 5.52 -13.80 -33.59
C GLN A 648 4.18 -14.34 -33.11
N MET A 649 3.20 -13.45 -32.86
CA MET A 649 1.87 -13.82 -32.39
C MET A 649 1.14 -14.75 -33.37
N MET A 650 1.24 -14.47 -34.67
CA MET A 650 0.60 -15.31 -35.68
C MET A 650 1.21 -16.72 -35.77
N GLU A 651 2.49 -16.91 -35.48
CA GLU A 651 3.08 -18.26 -35.46
C GLU A 651 2.57 -19.08 -34.26
N GLU A 652 2.35 -18.46 -33.10
CA GLU A 652 1.71 -19.12 -31.95
C GLU A 652 0.26 -19.52 -32.27
N ILE A 653 -0.50 -18.61 -32.88
CA ILE A 653 -1.91 -18.88 -33.25
C ILE A 653 -1.98 -19.99 -34.29
N LYS A 654 -1.09 -19.99 -35.28
CA LYS A 654 -1.03 -21.05 -36.30
C LYS A 654 -0.91 -22.42 -35.66
N VAL A 655 -0.03 -22.58 -34.68
CA VAL A 655 0.11 -23.84 -33.93
C VAL A 655 -1.22 -24.30 -33.34
N LEU A 656 -2.00 -23.40 -32.72
CA LEU A 656 -3.31 -23.75 -32.16
C LEU A 656 -4.35 -24.12 -33.21
N THR A 657 -4.32 -23.47 -34.38
CA THR A 657 -5.31 -23.67 -35.46
C THR A 657 -4.95 -24.80 -36.43
N GLN A 658 -3.69 -25.24 -36.42
CA GLN A 658 -3.21 -26.39 -37.18
C GLN A 658 -3.30 -27.60 -36.25
N GLY A 659 -4.44 -28.27 -36.32
CA GLY A 659 -4.76 -29.53 -35.66
C GLY A 659 -5.58 -30.39 -36.60
#